data_AF-A0A416VU31-F1
#
_entry.id   AF-A0A416VU31-F1
#
_cell.length_a   1.000
_cell.length_b   1.000
_cell.length_c   1.000
_cell.angle_alpha   90.00
_cell.angle_beta   90.00
_cell.angle_gamma   90.00
#
_symmetry.space_group_name_H-M   'P 1'
#
loop_
_entity.id
_entity.type
_entity.pdbx_description
1 polymer ?
#
loop_
_entity_poly.entity_id
_entity_poly.type
_entity_poly.pdbx_seq_one_letter_code
_entity_poly.pdbx_strand_id
1 'polypeptide(L)'
;MKRFLRIIGLSVCCLGVCMAEGAGQMKKSQEPKNREASLPETGSITKAKEVVAIEKFVKPTARTYKGMFNVYVQDGRYFVEIPRALLGRDILAMQVLAKGSAQNERASTQLLGYAGDPLSNRLIRFVQDGENEVRLIEPEGDKWMKDTTSEIYRLMQAVGKRSVTMIFDVKARGKESVLIDMTDVLMTDNNVFSMKDMKSTLGLGAYQADRASIAGCRVFPDNVIFRMIKCYGAGAAPQLSSFSKSKNDVKQNPTEWELAVSLRLLPEERMRPRYEDKRVGYFVVKGMEYGNPLRTKEAAYVCRWRMEPCSEDMEKYKRGELVEPRKPIVFYIDYDIPEFMIPHLIAGVKDWEKAFERAGFKNAIMAKRMPRPGEDPSFLPEDARHSIISYKVSPIGNALGLQTSDPRTGEILSARISVFHCVQELLQKWYFAQAGAIDERVHRFPFPEEVMGRLARYLVSHEVGHALGLRHNFYSSTTYTIDQIRDKNYVKEHGHTASIMDYARFNYVAQPGDGIALDDMVPRMGEYDLFAIEWGYRYFPEMKDEQEEKDYLQAWTTRQRNENERRIFGSEYNPSDPRMQSEDLGDNNMKANELGIENLKRIAKNVEVWTEGDDTFGSVQVEMYKGLCDQYLKYITHVVNNVGGRFTCDKLRSEGSGMVVPASKEQQKEALAFLDKHFFHAPEWLFEDRLTDIAGMNKVRVMRMLYGMMCEKLVGAFLSISDDEGMAEDSYRLREYMDDLYGMIFTEALNYKPVDPCRRELQRMYLGGLKKAMERTFVDYPAITSLIFEQQERVKADARKAAEKSKNYLTQAYWKSLVEL
;
A
#
# COMPACT_ATOMS: atom_id res chain seq x y z
N MET A 1 28.86 6.63 -7.61
CA MET A 1 27.96 7.29 -8.58
C MET A 1 26.63 6.58 -8.82
N LYS A 2 26.55 5.28 -9.15
CA LYS A 2 25.26 4.54 -9.25
C LYS A 2 24.66 4.10 -7.90
N ARG A 3 25.45 4.04 -6.82
CA ARG A 3 24.99 3.66 -5.45
C ARG A 3 24.27 4.78 -4.69
N PHE A 4 24.53 6.05 -4.98
CA PHE A 4 23.92 7.19 -4.27
C PHE A 4 22.52 7.55 -4.80
N LEU A 5 22.28 7.31 -6.09
CA LEU A 5 20.96 7.47 -6.74
C LEU A 5 19.93 6.41 -6.33
N ARG A 6 20.36 5.33 -5.65
CA ARG A 6 19.48 4.23 -5.23
C ARG A 6 18.88 4.40 -3.83
N ILE A 7 19.32 5.38 -3.04
CA ILE A 7 18.97 5.46 -1.61
C ILE A 7 17.94 6.57 -1.30
N ILE A 8 17.84 7.62 -2.13
CA ILE A 8 16.81 8.68 -1.97
C ILE A 8 15.43 8.21 -2.50
N GLY A 9 15.34 7.01 -3.06
CA GLY A 9 14.10 6.37 -3.52
C GLY A 9 13.41 5.47 -2.48
N LEU A 10 13.72 5.59 -1.19
CA LEU A 10 13.18 4.73 -0.12
C LEU A 10 12.01 5.36 0.68
N SER A 11 11.31 6.32 0.06
CA SER A 11 9.94 6.72 0.43
C SER A 11 8.93 6.30 -0.65
N VAL A 12 9.23 5.25 -1.43
CA VAL A 12 8.28 4.70 -2.41
C VAL A 12 7.28 3.81 -1.68
N CYS A 13 6.14 4.41 -1.32
CA CYS A 13 4.95 3.67 -0.95
C CYS A 13 4.59 2.69 -2.07
N CYS A 14 4.42 1.43 -1.69
CA CYS A 14 3.84 0.42 -2.56
C CYS A 14 2.34 0.68 -2.68
N LEU A 15 2.00 1.42 -3.73
CA LEU A 15 0.71 1.35 -4.38
C LEU A 15 0.61 -0.02 -5.08
N GLY A 16 0.15 -1.01 -4.34
CA GLY A 16 -0.10 -2.38 -4.81
C GLY A 16 -1.59 -2.67 -4.96
N VAL A 17 -2.14 -2.35 -6.14
CA VAL A 17 -3.23 -2.99 -6.89
C VAL A 17 -4.56 -3.30 -6.17
N CYS A 18 -5.54 -2.41 -6.37
CA CYS A 18 -6.88 -2.76 -6.89
C CYS A 18 -7.33 -1.67 -7.88
N MET A 19 -6.71 -1.64 -9.06
CA MET A 19 -7.28 -0.95 -10.21
C MET A 19 -7.14 -1.85 -11.44
N ALA A 20 -8.26 -2.43 -11.85
CA ALA A 20 -8.41 -2.93 -13.20
C ALA A 20 -8.69 -1.72 -14.10
N GLU A 21 -7.70 -1.26 -14.88
CA GLU A 21 -7.92 -0.24 -15.89
C GLU A 21 -8.39 -0.89 -17.19
N GLY A 22 -9.66 -0.64 -17.53
CA GLY A 22 -10.16 -0.76 -18.89
C GLY A 22 -9.79 0.49 -19.68
N ALA A 23 -8.96 0.36 -20.70
CA ALA A 23 -8.74 1.39 -21.70
C ALA A 23 -8.59 0.75 -23.09
N GLY A 24 -9.67 0.76 -23.86
CA GLY A 24 -9.65 0.39 -25.27
C GLY A 24 -9.16 1.55 -26.14
N GLN A 25 -8.07 1.33 -26.88
CA GLN A 25 -7.73 2.14 -28.06
C GLN A 25 -7.96 1.31 -29.32
N MET A 26 -8.98 1.70 -30.09
CA MET A 26 -9.23 1.22 -31.44
C MET A 26 -8.02 1.51 -32.34
N LYS A 27 -7.35 0.46 -32.83
CA LYS A 27 -6.47 0.55 -34.00
C LYS A 27 -7.18 -0.02 -35.22
N LYS A 28 -7.18 0.78 -36.29
CA LYS A 28 -7.78 0.53 -37.60
C LYS A 28 -7.37 -0.84 -38.17
N SER A 29 -8.38 -1.60 -38.59
CA SER A 29 -8.26 -2.89 -39.28
C SER A 29 -7.67 -2.72 -40.69
N GLN A 30 -6.66 -3.53 -41.02
CA GLN A 30 -6.33 -3.87 -42.39
C GLN A 30 -7.03 -5.18 -42.75
N GLU A 31 -7.74 -5.19 -43.88
CA GLU A 31 -8.45 -6.36 -44.43
C GLU A 31 -7.48 -7.49 -44.80
N PRO A 32 -7.78 -8.77 -44.47
CA PRO A 32 -7.14 -9.90 -45.09
C PRO A 32 -7.93 -10.40 -46.32
N LYS A 33 -7.20 -10.59 -47.42
CA LYS A 33 -7.67 -11.13 -48.71
C LYS A 33 -8.25 -12.54 -48.58
N ASN A 34 -9.37 -12.74 -49.28
CA ASN A 34 -10.02 -14.02 -49.57
C ASN A 34 -9.04 -15.12 -50.03
N ARG A 35 -9.11 -16.28 -49.37
CA ARG A 35 -8.82 -17.58 -49.97
C ARG A 35 -9.98 -18.52 -49.63
N GLU A 36 -10.73 -18.89 -50.66
CA GLU A 36 -11.72 -19.96 -50.62
C GLU A 36 -11.05 -21.27 -50.21
N ALA A 37 -11.57 -21.91 -49.17
CA ALA A 37 -11.25 -23.29 -48.83
C ALA A 37 -12.56 -24.09 -48.84
N SER A 38 -12.57 -25.09 -49.72
CA SER A 38 -13.62 -26.09 -49.94
C SER A 38 -14.07 -26.80 -48.66
N LEU A 39 -15.39 -26.98 -48.52
CA LEU A 39 -16.05 -27.81 -47.54
C LEU A 39 -15.66 -29.30 -47.72
N PRO A 40 -15.25 -30.01 -46.65
CA PRO A 40 -15.38 -31.46 -46.60
C PRO A 40 -16.75 -31.86 -46.07
N GLU A 41 -17.23 -32.96 -46.63
CA GLU A 41 -18.56 -33.56 -46.49
C GLU A 41 -18.93 -33.95 -45.06
N THR A 42 -20.25 -33.93 -44.84
CA THR A 42 -20.98 -34.53 -43.73
C THR A 42 -20.60 -36.00 -43.52
N GLY A 43 -20.10 -36.33 -42.33
CA GLY A 43 -19.94 -37.72 -41.90
C GLY A 43 -19.55 -37.88 -40.43
N SER A 44 -20.29 -38.75 -39.73
CA SER A 44 -20.07 -39.32 -38.39
C SER A 44 -20.54 -38.52 -37.16
N ILE A 45 -21.80 -38.75 -36.79
CA ILE A 45 -22.28 -38.68 -35.39
C ILE A 45 -21.36 -39.58 -34.53
N THR A 46 -20.55 -38.97 -33.68
CA THR A 46 -19.69 -39.69 -32.74
C THR A 46 -20.55 -40.30 -31.64
N LYS A 47 -20.56 -41.63 -31.55
CA LYS A 47 -21.12 -42.39 -30.42
C LYS A 47 -20.55 -41.83 -29.11
N ALA A 48 -21.42 -41.60 -28.12
CA ALA A 48 -21.03 -41.28 -26.76
C ALA A 48 -20.05 -42.36 -26.25
N LYS A 49 -18.84 -41.95 -25.84
CA LYS A 49 -17.91 -42.84 -25.12
C LYS A 49 -18.61 -43.26 -23.83
N GLU A 50 -18.81 -44.56 -23.66
CA GLU A 50 -19.38 -45.13 -22.44
C GLU A 50 -18.37 -44.90 -21.29
N VAL A 51 -18.66 -43.92 -20.44
CA VAL A 51 -17.77 -43.53 -19.33
C VAL A 51 -17.85 -44.57 -18.21
N VAL A 52 -16.70 -45.07 -17.78
CA VAL A 52 -16.59 -46.15 -16.79
C VAL A 52 -16.91 -45.64 -15.37
N ALA A 53 -17.31 -46.54 -14.46
CA ALA A 53 -17.50 -46.21 -13.04
C ALA A 53 -16.17 -45.82 -12.37
N ILE A 54 -16.19 -44.86 -11.42
CA ILE A 54 -14.98 -44.39 -10.71
C ILE A 54 -14.25 -45.55 -10.03
N GLU A 55 -14.97 -46.48 -9.41
CA GLU A 55 -14.43 -47.62 -8.69
C GLU A 55 -13.66 -48.59 -9.60
N LYS A 56 -14.00 -48.61 -10.90
CA LYS A 56 -13.30 -49.41 -11.91
C LYS A 56 -12.14 -48.64 -12.55
N PHE A 57 -12.20 -47.31 -12.56
CA PHE A 57 -11.16 -46.45 -13.12
C PHE A 57 -9.97 -46.27 -12.16
N VAL A 58 -10.26 -46.13 -10.87
CA VAL A 58 -9.24 -45.93 -9.82
C VAL A 58 -8.59 -47.27 -9.50
N LYS A 59 -7.27 -47.34 -9.72
CA LYS A 59 -6.46 -48.53 -9.41
C LYS A 59 -6.38 -48.75 -7.89
N PRO A 60 -6.33 -50.00 -7.40
CA PRO A 60 -6.12 -50.28 -5.97
C PRO A 60 -4.82 -49.70 -5.40
N THR A 61 -3.81 -49.48 -6.25
CA THR A 61 -2.52 -48.87 -5.90
C THR A 61 -2.52 -47.34 -5.97
N ALA A 62 -3.63 -46.71 -6.37
CA ALA A 62 -3.74 -45.27 -6.45
C ALA A 62 -3.64 -44.64 -5.07
N ARG A 63 -2.92 -43.52 -4.97
CA ARG A 63 -2.90 -42.74 -3.73
C ARG A 63 -4.15 -41.86 -3.68
N THR A 64 -4.97 -42.06 -2.65
CA THR A 64 -6.25 -41.35 -2.49
C THR A 64 -6.16 -40.32 -1.37
N TYR A 65 -6.68 -39.11 -1.65
CA TYR A 65 -6.90 -38.05 -0.67
C TYR A 65 -8.39 -37.73 -0.65
N LYS A 66 -9.01 -37.68 0.54
CA LYS A 66 -10.45 -37.47 0.70
C LYS A 66 -10.77 -36.14 1.38
N GLY A 67 -11.80 -35.45 0.91
CA GLY A 67 -12.33 -34.21 1.49
C GLY A 67 -13.23 -33.48 0.49
N MET A 68 -13.06 -32.17 0.31
CA MET A 68 -13.91 -31.34 -0.56
C MET A 68 -14.05 -31.95 -1.96
N PHE A 69 -12.91 -32.22 -2.60
CA PHE A 69 -12.81 -33.10 -3.75
C PHE A 69 -11.94 -34.29 -3.38
N ASN A 70 -12.34 -35.48 -3.78
CA ASN A 70 -11.41 -36.60 -3.67
C ASN A 70 -10.37 -36.48 -4.79
N VAL A 71 -9.11 -36.67 -4.45
CA VAL A 71 -8.01 -36.65 -5.43
C VAL A 71 -7.37 -38.03 -5.47
N TYR A 72 -7.29 -38.59 -6.67
CA TYR A 72 -6.66 -39.89 -6.94
C TYR A 72 -5.41 -39.68 -7.77
N VAL A 73 -4.26 -40.12 -7.26
CA VAL A 73 -2.99 -40.06 -7.97
C VAL A 73 -2.62 -41.47 -8.42
N GLN A 74 -2.61 -41.68 -9.74
CA GLN A 74 -2.21 -42.95 -10.36
C GLN A 74 -1.47 -42.67 -11.68
N ASP A 75 -0.44 -43.47 -11.96
CA ASP A 75 0.41 -43.33 -13.16
C ASP A 75 0.97 -41.90 -13.36
N GLY A 76 1.26 -41.20 -12.25
CA GLY A 76 1.76 -39.82 -12.28
C GLY A 76 0.71 -38.75 -12.64
N ARG A 77 -0.57 -39.13 -12.80
CA ARG A 77 -1.68 -38.23 -13.13
C ARG A 77 -2.57 -37.97 -11.93
N TYR A 78 -3.16 -36.78 -11.88
CA TYR A 78 -4.02 -36.27 -10.82
C TYR A 78 -5.47 -36.22 -11.30
N PHE A 79 -6.28 -37.17 -10.84
CA PHE A 79 -7.70 -37.24 -11.14
C PHE A 79 -8.50 -36.67 -9.96
N VAL A 80 -9.43 -35.77 -10.25
CA VAL A 80 -10.23 -35.05 -9.25
C VAL A 80 -11.68 -35.45 -9.40
N GLU A 81 -12.23 -36.03 -8.35
CA GLU A 81 -13.64 -36.37 -8.23
C GLU A 81 -14.38 -35.19 -7.60
N ILE A 82 -15.27 -34.60 -8.39
CA ILE A 82 -16.09 -33.46 -8.01
C ILE A 82 -17.50 -33.97 -7.69
N PRO A 83 -17.97 -33.84 -6.44
CA PRO A 83 -19.36 -34.10 -6.10
C PRO A 83 -20.30 -33.21 -6.92
N ARG A 84 -21.42 -33.76 -7.39
CA ARG A 84 -22.42 -33.02 -8.18
C ARG A 84 -22.97 -31.82 -7.42
N ALA A 85 -23.09 -31.93 -6.10
CA ALA A 85 -23.52 -30.83 -5.22
C ALA A 85 -22.55 -29.63 -5.21
N LEU A 86 -21.28 -29.83 -5.59
CA LEU A 86 -20.27 -28.78 -5.67
C LEU A 86 -20.12 -28.21 -7.10
N LEU A 87 -20.70 -28.85 -8.12
CA LEU A 87 -20.79 -28.25 -9.45
C LEU A 87 -21.70 -27.02 -9.39
N GLY A 88 -21.25 -25.91 -9.98
CA GLY A 88 -21.95 -24.64 -9.95
C GLY A 88 -21.66 -23.78 -8.72
N ARG A 89 -20.91 -24.29 -7.73
CA ARG A 89 -20.50 -23.54 -6.54
C ARG A 89 -19.28 -22.67 -6.81
N ASP A 90 -19.25 -21.49 -6.19
CA ASP A 90 -18.12 -20.57 -6.28
C ASP A 90 -16.96 -21.04 -5.40
N ILE A 91 -15.78 -21.04 -5.99
CA ILE A 91 -14.53 -21.39 -5.36
C ILE A 91 -13.56 -20.23 -5.59
N LEU A 92 -12.82 -19.84 -4.57
CA LEU A 92 -11.72 -18.88 -4.71
C LEU A 92 -10.41 -19.65 -4.84
N ALA A 93 -9.79 -19.56 -6.02
CA ALA A 93 -8.45 -20.06 -6.27
C ALA A 93 -7.43 -19.02 -5.78
N MET A 94 -6.69 -19.34 -4.73
CA MET A 94 -5.76 -18.42 -4.05
C MET A 94 -4.33 -18.92 -4.23
N GLN A 95 -3.50 -18.11 -4.88
CA GLN A 95 -2.09 -18.42 -5.15
C GLN A 95 -1.20 -17.91 -4.00
N VAL A 96 -0.39 -18.80 -3.46
CA VAL A 96 0.63 -18.52 -2.45
C VAL A 96 1.94 -19.17 -2.87
N LEU A 97 3.05 -18.46 -2.70
CA LEU A 97 4.36 -19.07 -2.89
C LEU A 97 4.70 -19.99 -1.72
N ALA A 98 4.79 -21.29 -1.95
CA ALA A 98 5.34 -22.21 -0.95
C ALA A 98 6.87 -22.02 -0.83
N LYS A 99 7.54 -21.77 -1.96
CA LYS A 99 8.96 -21.36 -2.01
C LYS A 99 9.18 -20.30 -3.09
N GLY A 100 9.92 -19.27 -2.74
CA GLY A 100 10.39 -18.26 -3.69
C GLY A 100 11.54 -18.76 -4.56
N SER A 101 11.83 -18.06 -5.66
CA SER A 101 12.99 -18.37 -6.50
C SER A 101 14.28 -17.82 -5.91
N ALA A 102 15.36 -18.58 -6.10
CA ALA A 102 16.71 -18.04 -6.03
C ALA A 102 16.87 -16.96 -7.11
N GLN A 103 17.42 -15.82 -6.72
CA GLN A 103 17.76 -14.72 -7.61
C GLN A 103 19.16 -14.25 -7.23
N ASN A 104 20.05 -14.05 -8.20
CA ASN A 104 21.40 -13.55 -7.93
C ASN A 104 21.35 -12.13 -7.35
N GLU A 105 20.42 -11.32 -7.86
CA GLU A 105 20.14 -9.98 -7.39
C GLU A 105 18.63 -9.75 -7.40
N ARG A 106 18.12 -9.09 -6.35
CA ARG A 106 16.74 -8.60 -6.30
C ARG A 106 16.74 -7.09 -6.45
N ALA A 107 15.77 -6.55 -7.18
CA ALA A 107 15.58 -5.11 -7.22
C ALA A 107 15.16 -4.62 -5.83
N SER A 108 15.63 -3.45 -5.40
CA SER A 108 15.24 -2.86 -4.11
C SER A 108 13.75 -2.53 -4.01
N THR A 109 13.03 -2.55 -5.14
CA THR A 109 11.58 -2.36 -5.25
C THR A 109 10.81 -3.68 -5.30
N GLN A 110 11.48 -4.83 -5.26
CA GLN A 110 10.82 -6.14 -5.38
C GLN A 110 10.38 -6.66 -4.00
N LEU A 111 9.17 -6.26 -3.58
CA LEU A 111 8.59 -6.67 -2.29
C LEU A 111 7.93 -8.05 -2.32
N LEU A 112 7.78 -8.67 -3.49
CA LEU A 112 7.18 -10.01 -3.63
C LEU A 112 8.18 -11.02 -4.19
N GLY A 113 7.90 -12.30 -3.98
CA GLY A 113 8.69 -13.42 -4.49
C GLY A 113 9.38 -14.21 -3.39
N TYR A 114 8.88 -14.16 -2.17
CA TYR A 114 9.33 -14.93 -1.01
C TYR A 114 8.30 -15.99 -0.63
N ALA A 115 8.75 -17.01 0.12
CA ALA A 115 7.84 -18.03 0.65
C ALA A 115 6.77 -17.38 1.55
N GLY A 116 5.52 -17.79 1.41
CA GLY A 116 4.36 -17.26 2.12
C GLY A 116 3.70 -16.04 1.49
N ASP A 117 4.22 -15.48 0.39
CA ASP A 117 3.61 -14.33 -0.28
C ASP A 117 2.32 -14.73 -1.01
N PRO A 118 1.21 -13.99 -0.82
CA PRO A 118 0.06 -14.10 -1.72
C PRO A 118 0.38 -13.47 -3.07
N LEU A 119 -0.08 -14.09 -4.15
CA LEU A 119 0.15 -13.59 -5.51
C LEU A 119 -1.14 -13.07 -6.16
N SER A 120 -2.00 -13.99 -6.56
CA SER A 120 -3.26 -13.71 -7.25
C SER A 120 -4.37 -14.54 -6.63
N ASN A 121 -5.59 -14.01 -6.69
CA ASN A 121 -6.79 -14.76 -6.37
C ASN A 121 -7.77 -14.67 -7.55
N ARG A 122 -8.51 -15.76 -7.78
CA ARG A 122 -9.51 -15.83 -8.84
C ARG A 122 -10.76 -16.53 -8.37
N LEU A 123 -11.90 -15.90 -8.64
CA LEU A 123 -13.18 -16.57 -8.52
C LEU A 123 -13.31 -17.55 -9.69
N ILE A 124 -13.54 -18.82 -9.38
CA ILE A 124 -13.69 -19.90 -10.36
C ILE A 124 -14.91 -20.76 -10.04
N ARG A 125 -15.41 -21.48 -11.04
CA ARG A 125 -16.53 -22.41 -10.88
C ARG A 125 -16.39 -23.58 -11.85
N PHE A 126 -16.59 -24.80 -11.35
CA PHE A 126 -16.74 -25.98 -12.19
C PHE A 126 -18.21 -26.14 -12.58
N VAL A 127 -18.51 -26.18 -13.87
CA VAL A 127 -19.86 -26.32 -14.41
C VAL A 127 -19.89 -27.52 -15.35
N GLN A 128 -20.80 -28.45 -15.12
CA GLN A 128 -21.00 -29.55 -16.04
C GLN A 128 -21.69 -29.05 -17.32
N ASP A 129 -21.14 -29.40 -18.49
CA ASP A 129 -21.81 -29.18 -19.77
C ASP A 129 -22.06 -30.51 -20.48
N GLY A 130 -23.34 -30.78 -20.73
CA GLY A 130 -23.79 -32.10 -21.16
C GLY A 130 -23.36 -33.22 -20.20
N GLU A 131 -23.27 -34.45 -20.72
CA GLU A 131 -22.91 -35.60 -19.89
C GLU A 131 -21.39 -35.78 -19.76
N ASN A 132 -20.63 -35.40 -20.78
CA ASN A 132 -19.24 -35.82 -20.95
C ASN A 132 -18.20 -34.72 -20.67
N GLU A 133 -18.60 -33.49 -20.38
CA GLU A 133 -17.68 -32.36 -20.16
C GLU A 133 -17.93 -31.65 -18.83
N VAL A 134 -16.84 -31.19 -18.22
CA VAL A 134 -16.86 -30.22 -17.13
C VAL A 134 -16.03 -29.02 -17.57
N ARG A 135 -16.57 -27.82 -17.40
CA ARG A 135 -15.91 -26.55 -17.72
C ARG A 135 -15.48 -25.85 -16.45
N LEU A 136 -14.26 -25.32 -16.46
CA LEU A 136 -13.82 -24.33 -15.49
C LEU A 136 -14.05 -22.94 -16.10
N ILE A 137 -14.85 -22.15 -15.41
CA ILE A 137 -15.18 -20.78 -15.82
C ILE A 137 -14.79 -19.80 -14.72
N GLU A 138 -14.58 -18.54 -15.10
CA GLU A 138 -14.45 -17.41 -14.17
C GLU A 138 -15.79 -16.65 -14.13
N PRO A 139 -16.59 -16.76 -13.05
CA PRO A 139 -17.82 -16.00 -12.92
C PRO A 139 -17.53 -14.53 -12.60
N GLU A 140 -18.48 -13.66 -12.94
CA GLU A 140 -18.40 -12.21 -12.73
C GLU A 140 -18.71 -11.88 -11.26
N GLY A 141 -17.69 -11.90 -10.41
CA GLY A 141 -17.80 -11.64 -8.97
C GLY A 141 -18.06 -10.17 -8.61
N ASP A 142 -17.83 -9.27 -9.56
CA ASP A 142 -17.98 -7.81 -9.48
C ASP A 142 -19.33 -7.31 -10.01
N LYS A 143 -20.21 -8.20 -10.49
CA LYS A 143 -21.57 -7.85 -10.87
C LYS A 143 -22.55 -8.33 -9.81
N TRP A 144 -23.15 -7.39 -9.10
CA TRP A 144 -24.00 -7.66 -7.96
C TRP A 144 -25.46 -7.44 -8.33
N MET A 145 -26.28 -8.44 -8.04
CA MET A 145 -27.71 -8.42 -8.35
C MET A 145 -28.49 -8.91 -7.14
N LYS A 146 -29.34 -8.03 -6.60
CA LYS A 146 -30.16 -8.35 -5.42
C LYS A 146 -31.39 -9.16 -5.81
N ASP A 147 -32.04 -8.79 -6.91
CA ASP A 147 -33.23 -9.49 -7.41
C ASP A 147 -32.88 -10.46 -8.56
N THR A 148 -32.75 -11.74 -8.20
CA THR A 148 -32.50 -12.84 -9.14
C THR A 148 -33.75 -13.27 -9.93
N THR A 149 -34.90 -12.63 -9.72
CA THR A 149 -36.15 -12.89 -10.45
C THR A 149 -36.42 -11.86 -11.55
N SER A 150 -35.70 -10.75 -11.54
CA SER A 150 -35.85 -9.65 -12.52
C SER A 150 -35.56 -10.07 -13.97
N GLU A 151 -36.14 -9.33 -14.92
CA GLU A 151 -35.88 -9.50 -16.35
C GLU A 151 -34.41 -9.24 -16.71
N ILE A 152 -33.78 -8.26 -16.08
CA ILE A 152 -32.35 -7.96 -16.25
C ILE A 152 -31.49 -9.17 -15.84
N TYR A 153 -31.83 -9.86 -14.76
CA TYR A 153 -31.12 -11.06 -14.33
C TYR A 153 -31.21 -12.16 -15.39
N ARG A 154 -32.43 -12.39 -15.93
CA ARG A 154 -32.65 -13.37 -17.01
C ARG A 154 -31.85 -13.01 -18.28
N LEU A 155 -31.84 -11.74 -18.68
CA LEU A 155 -31.07 -11.26 -19.83
C LEU A 155 -29.55 -11.44 -19.61
N MET A 156 -29.03 -11.10 -18.42
CA MET A 156 -27.63 -11.31 -18.09
C MET A 156 -27.23 -12.79 -18.16
N GLN A 157 -28.10 -13.70 -17.70
CA GLN A 157 -27.87 -15.13 -17.83
C GLN A 157 -27.99 -15.62 -19.28
N ALA A 158 -28.86 -15.01 -20.08
CA ALA A 158 -29.08 -15.35 -21.49
C ALA A 158 -27.95 -14.89 -22.42
N VAL A 159 -27.20 -13.84 -22.07
CA VAL A 159 -25.96 -13.41 -22.77
C VAL A 159 -24.78 -14.37 -22.49
N GLY A 160 -25.07 -15.53 -21.85
CA GLY A 160 -24.18 -16.47 -21.16
C GLY A 160 -23.15 -17.26 -21.96
N LYS A 161 -22.40 -16.65 -22.86
CA LYS A 161 -21.07 -17.17 -23.20
C LYS A 161 -20.06 -16.65 -22.17
N ARG A 162 -19.99 -17.37 -21.05
CA ARG A 162 -18.96 -17.14 -20.02
C ARG A 162 -17.59 -17.50 -20.59
N SER A 163 -16.54 -16.77 -20.18
CA SER A 163 -15.17 -17.13 -20.55
C SER A 163 -14.88 -18.53 -20.02
N VAL A 164 -14.67 -19.47 -20.93
CA VAL A 164 -14.27 -20.84 -20.58
C VAL A 164 -12.77 -20.82 -20.41
N THR A 165 -12.33 -20.95 -19.16
CA THR A 165 -10.91 -21.00 -18.82
C THR A 165 -10.34 -22.34 -19.29
N MET A 166 -11.04 -23.46 -19.02
CA MET A 166 -10.64 -24.82 -19.40
C MET A 166 -11.85 -25.74 -19.61
N ILE A 167 -11.68 -26.80 -20.40
CA ILE A 167 -12.65 -27.88 -20.59
C ILE A 167 -11.98 -29.21 -20.21
N PHE A 168 -12.70 -30.05 -19.47
CA PHE A 168 -12.26 -31.36 -19.02
C PHE A 168 -13.22 -32.43 -19.50
N ASP A 169 -12.70 -33.50 -20.11
CA ASP A 169 -13.50 -34.71 -20.33
C ASP A 169 -13.79 -35.40 -18.99
N VAL A 170 -15.00 -35.89 -18.84
CA VAL A 170 -15.36 -36.81 -17.75
C VAL A 170 -14.72 -38.17 -18.03
N LYS A 171 -13.75 -38.56 -17.20
CA LYS A 171 -13.00 -39.82 -17.34
C LYS A 171 -13.72 -41.01 -16.70
N ALA A 172 -14.45 -40.76 -15.61
CA ALA A 172 -15.26 -41.75 -14.91
C ALA A 172 -16.44 -41.08 -14.19
N ARG A 173 -17.46 -41.86 -13.82
CA ARG A 173 -18.63 -41.38 -13.07
C ARG A 173 -18.84 -42.17 -11.79
N GLY A 174 -19.12 -41.46 -10.71
CA GLY A 174 -19.69 -42.05 -9.49
C GLY A 174 -21.21 -41.87 -9.49
N LYS A 175 -21.86 -42.36 -8.44
CA LYS A 175 -23.31 -42.19 -8.26
C LYS A 175 -23.72 -40.71 -8.25
N GLU A 176 -22.99 -39.89 -7.48
CA GLU A 176 -23.26 -38.45 -7.29
C GLU A 176 -22.02 -37.57 -7.56
N SER A 177 -21.11 -38.03 -8.42
CA SER A 177 -19.84 -37.35 -8.70
C SER A 177 -19.35 -37.61 -10.11
N VAL A 178 -18.47 -36.74 -10.59
CA VAL A 178 -17.77 -36.87 -11.87
C VAL A 178 -16.27 -36.80 -11.63
N LEU A 179 -15.50 -37.62 -12.37
CA LEU A 179 -14.05 -37.64 -12.29
C LEU A 179 -13.45 -36.94 -13.52
N ILE A 180 -12.63 -35.93 -13.28
CA ILE A 180 -11.87 -35.22 -14.31
C ILE A 180 -10.37 -35.42 -14.13
N ASP A 181 -9.61 -35.22 -15.20
CA ASP A 181 -8.15 -35.23 -15.14
C ASP A 181 -7.62 -33.80 -15.09
N MET A 182 -6.98 -33.42 -13.98
CA MET A 182 -6.42 -32.08 -13.79
C MET A 182 -4.92 -31.99 -14.08
N THR A 183 -4.28 -33.08 -14.50
CA THR A 183 -2.82 -33.13 -14.64
C THR A 183 -2.29 -32.05 -15.59
N ASP A 184 -2.89 -31.93 -16.77
CA ASP A 184 -2.38 -31.05 -17.82
C ASP A 184 -2.67 -29.57 -17.50
N VAL A 185 -3.81 -29.26 -16.86
CA VAL A 185 -4.10 -27.87 -16.43
C VAL A 185 -3.16 -27.42 -15.32
N LEU A 186 -2.78 -28.29 -14.40
CA LEU A 186 -1.81 -27.96 -13.35
C LEU A 186 -0.42 -27.70 -13.92
N MET A 187 -0.12 -28.19 -15.13
CA MET A 187 1.19 -28.12 -15.78
C MET A 187 1.31 -27.08 -16.89
N THR A 188 0.20 -26.51 -17.37
CA THR A 188 0.21 -25.46 -18.41
C THR A 188 0.44 -24.06 -17.83
N ASP A 189 0.80 -23.11 -18.69
CA ASP A 189 0.87 -21.69 -18.34
C ASP A 189 -0.53 -21.07 -18.47
N ASN A 190 -1.21 -20.87 -17.34
CA ASN A 190 -2.57 -20.38 -17.29
C ASN A 190 -2.81 -19.48 -16.08
N ASN A 191 -3.93 -18.79 -16.14
CA ASN A 191 -4.27 -17.71 -15.24
C ASN A 191 -4.67 -18.17 -13.80
N VAL A 192 -4.85 -19.48 -13.57
CA VAL A 192 -5.29 -20.04 -12.27
C VAL A 192 -4.17 -20.82 -11.58
N PHE A 193 -3.48 -21.68 -12.32
CA PHE A 193 -2.47 -22.63 -11.82
C PHE A 193 -1.05 -22.29 -12.27
N SER A 194 -0.82 -21.10 -12.84
CA SER A 194 0.52 -20.55 -13.07
C SER A 194 0.58 -19.09 -12.65
N MET A 195 1.78 -18.51 -12.66
CA MET A 195 2.03 -17.12 -12.28
C MET A 195 2.01 -16.17 -13.48
N LYS A 196 1.23 -16.49 -14.51
CA LYS A 196 1.16 -15.71 -15.75
C LYS A 196 0.83 -14.24 -15.52
N ASP A 197 -0.10 -13.95 -14.61
CA ASP A 197 -0.50 -12.58 -14.27
C ASP A 197 0.56 -11.83 -13.44
N MET A 198 1.51 -12.55 -12.85
CA MET A 198 2.60 -11.98 -12.05
C MET A 198 3.87 -11.75 -12.88
N LYS A 199 3.81 -11.94 -14.20
CA LYS A 199 4.98 -11.87 -15.09
C LYS A 199 5.74 -10.54 -14.97
N SER A 200 5.04 -9.41 -14.96
CA SER A 200 5.64 -8.08 -14.82
C SER A 200 6.18 -7.84 -13.41
N THR A 201 5.38 -8.18 -12.40
CA THR A 201 5.69 -7.94 -10.98
C THR A 201 6.87 -8.77 -10.48
N LEU A 202 7.03 -10.00 -10.99
CA LEU A 202 8.12 -10.91 -10.59
C LEU A 202 9.24 -11.00 -11.64
N GLY A 203 9.14 -10.28 -12.76
CA GLY A 203 10.15 -10.28 -13.82
C GLY A 203 10.30 -11.62 -14.55
N LEU A 204 9.19 -12.35 -14.73
CA LEU A 204 9.20 -13.69 -15.32
C LEU A 204 9.35 -13.65 -16.85
N GLY A 205 10.13 -14.58 -17.42
CA GLY A 205 10.26 -14.78 -18.86
C GLY A 205 9.18 -15.69 -19.44
N ALA A 206 9.52 -16.42 -20.50
CA ALA A 206 8.63 -17.45 -21.06
C ALA A 206 8.55 -18.67 -20.12
N TYR A 207 7.37 -19.27 -19.99
CA TYR A 207 7.18 -20.49 -19.22
C TYR A 207 7.93 -21.68 -19.83
N GLN A 208 8.58 -22.49 -18.99
CA GLN A 208 9.39 -23.66 -19.38
C GLN A 208 8.71 -24.96 -18.93
N ALA A 209 7.77 -25.44 -19.75
CA ALA A 209 6.92 -26.59 -19.40
C ALA A 209 7.70 -27.91 -19.22
N ASP A 210 8.80 -28.09 -19.93
CA ASP A 210 9.71 -29.24 -19.86
C ASP A 210 10.44 -29.36 -18.50
N ARG A 211 10.42 -28.29 -17.70
CA ARG A 211 11.06 -28.21 -16.38
C ARG A 211 10.08 -28.06 -15.22
N ALA A 212 8.78 -27.99 -15.52
CA ALA A 212 7.74 -27.88 -14.51
C ALA A 212 7.34 -29.28 -14.00
N SER A 213 6.79 -29.36 -12.79
CA SER A 213 6.26 -30.60 -12.22
C SER A 213 5.17 -30.36 -11.17
N ILE A 214 4.37 -31.39 -10.86
CA ILE A 214 3.42 -31.34 -9.75
C ILE A 214 4.11 -31.91 -8.52
N ALA A 215 4.31 -31.09 -7.49
CA ALA A 215 4.95 -31.49 -6.24
C ALA A 215 4.01 -32.28 -5.31
N GLY A 216 2.70 -32.03 -5.39
CA GLY A 216 1.71 -32.80 -4.63
C GLY A 216 0.38 -32.10 -4.46
N CYS A 217 -0.50 -32.72 -3.67
CA CYS A 217 -1.74 -32.11 -3.23
C CYS A 217 -2.06 -32.40 -1.76
N ARG A 218 -2.94 -31.58 -1.19
CA ARG A 218 -3.53 -31.72 0.14
C ARG A 218 -5.01 -31.39 0.06
N VAL A 219 -5.83 -32.17 0.77
CA VAL A 219 -7.28 -32.08 0.69
C VAL A 219 -7.84 -31.91 2.10
N PHE A 220 -8.78 -30.99 2.23
CA PHE A 220 -9.50 -30.64 3.45
C PHE A 220 -11.01 -30.64 3.17
N PRO A 221 -11.87 -30.56 4.20
CA PRO A 221 -13.33 -30.57 3.99
C PRO A 221 -13.86 -29.47 3.05
N ASP A 222 -13.23 -28.29 3.05
CA ASP A 222 -13.66 -27.09 2.33
C ASP A 222 -12.57 -26.47 1.43
N ASN A 223 -11.44 -27.16 1.25
CA ASN A 223 -10.30 -26.66 0.49
C ASN A 223 -9.50 -27.81 -0.15
N VAL A 224 -8.92 -27.56 -1.33
CA VAL A 224 -7.94 -28.45 -1.96
C VAL A 224 -6.74 -27.60 -2.37
N ILE A 225 -5.54 -28.03 -1.98
CA ILE A 225 -4.29 -27.35 -2.32
C ILE A 225 -3.51 -28.21 -3.31
N PHE A 226 -3.17 -27.63 -4.45
CA PHE A 226 -2.19 -28.21 -5.37
C PHE A 226 -0.87 -27.46 -5.26
N ARG A 227 0.25 -28.18 -5.18
CA ARG A 227 1.61 -27.63 -5.22
C ARG A 227 2.26 -28.00 -6.54
N MET A 228 2.82 -27.01 -7.21
CA MET A 228 3.50 -27.17 -8.50
C MET A 228 4.85 -26.46 -8.48
N ILE A 229 5.83 -27.07 -9.12
CA ILE A 229 7.09 -26.44 -9.48
C ILE A 229 6.90 -25.78 -10.85
N LYS A 230 7.12 -24.47 -10.92
CA LYS A 230 6.93 -23.65 -12.12
C LYS A 230 8.23 -22.97 -12.50
N CYS A 231 8.64 -23.16 -13.74
CA CYS A 231 9.90 -22.66 -14.27
C CYS A 231 9.65 -21.59 -15.35
N TYR A 232 10.39 -20.49 -15.27
CA TYR A 232 10.31 -19.39 -16.23
C TYR A 232 11.71 -18.99 -16.69
N GLY A 233 11.87 -18.65 -17.96
CA GLY A 233 13.08 -18.02 -18.47
C GLY A 233 13.31 -16.63 -17.85
N ALA A 234 14.44 -15.99 -18.18
CA ALA A 234 14.72 -14.62 -17.76
C ALA A 234 13.72 -13.63 -18.41
N GLY A 235 13.06 -12.81 -17.60
CA GLY A 235 12.16 -11.76 -18.06
C GLY A 235 12.78 -10.36 -18.05
N ALA A 236 11.92 -9.35 -18.22
CA ALA A 236 12.30 -7.96 -17.97
C ALA A 236 12.43 -7.73 -16.45
N ALA A 237 13.15 -6.67 -16.06
CA ALA A 237 13.29 -6.34 -14.65
C ALA A 237 11.91 -6.05 -14.00
N PRO A 238 11.66 -6.58 -12.78
CA PRO A 238 10.41 -6.39 -12.05
C PRO A 238 9.96 -4.93 -12.01
N GLN A 239 8.68 -4.71 -12.32
CA GLN A 239 8.02 -3.41 -12.24
C GLN A 239 7.03 -3.41 -11.08
N LEU A 240 7.14 -2.41 -10.20
CA LEU A 240 6.25 -2.26 -9.04
C LEU A 240 4.98 -1.47 -9.39
N SER A 241 5.05 -0.53 -10.33
CA SER A 241 3.91 0.26 -10.81
C SER A 241 4.14 0.77 -12.23
N SER A 242 3.05 0.97 -12.99
CA SER A 242 3.09 1.58 -14.33
C SER A 242 3.65 3.02 -14.33
N PHE A 243 3.72 3.66 -13.16
CA PHE A 243 4.18 5.04 -12.95
C PHE A 243 5.65 5.15 -12.53
N SER A 244 6.26 4.06 -12.08
CA SER A 244 7.68 4.04 -11.72
C SER A 244 8.54 3.92 -12.97
N LYS A 245 9.11 5.05 -13.43
CA LYS A 245 10.14 5.07 -14.51
C LYS A 245 11.54 4.66 -14.01
N SER A 246 11.65 3.95 -12.89
CA SER A 246 12.94 3.40 -12.46
C SER A 246 13.37 2.33 -13.45
N LYS A 247 14.41 2.61 -14.26
CA LYS A 247 15.13 1.58 -15.00
C LYS A 247 15.85 0.69 -13.99
N ASN A 248 15.17 -0.35 -13.54
CA ASN A 248 15.81 -1.43 -12.79
C ASN A 248 16.73 -2.19 -13.75
N ASP A 249 18.03 -1.84 -13.78
CA ASP A 249 19.06 -2.56 -14.56
C ASP A 249 19.43 -3.93 -13.93
N VAL A 250 18.52 -4.57 -13.18
CA VAL A 250 18.78 -5.86 -12.54
C VAL A 250 18.59 -6.98 -13.56
N LYS A 251 19.70 -7.61 -13.95
CA LYS A 251 19.68 -8.74 -14.89
C LYS A 251 18.88 -9.90 -14.26
N GLN A 252 17.83 -10.33 -14.94
CA GLN A 252 17.04 -11.49 -14.54
C GLN A 252 17.70 -12.77 -15.04
N ASN A 253 17.58 -13.84 -14.26
CA ASN A 253 17.95 -15.20 -14.64
C ASN A 253 16.68 -16.05 -14.80
N PRO A 254 16.76 -17.25 -15.42
CA PRO A 254 15.71 -18.23 -15.28
C PRO A 254 15.42 -18.53 -13.81
N THR A 255 14.15 -18.81 -13.50
CA THR A 255 13.65 -18.95 -12.14
C THR A 255 12.83 -20.22 -11.98
N GLU A 256 12.89 -20.79 -10.78
CA GLU A 256 12.08 -21.92 -10.34
C GLU A 256 11.28 -21.48 -9.11
N TRP A 257 9.99 -21.80 -9.09
CA TRP A 257 9.08 -21.39 -8.03
C TRP A 257 8.24 -22.57 -7.59
N GLU A 258 8.02 -22.70 -6.28
CA GLU A 258 7.05 -23.65 -5.76
C GLU A 258 5.75 -22.90 -5.45
N LEU A 259 4.76 -23.05 -6.34
CA LEU A 259 3.46 -22.40 -6.27
C LEU A 259 2.44 -23.33 -5.60
N ALA A 260 1.78 -22.85 -4.56
CA ALA A 260 0.61 -23.48 -3.98
C ALA A 260 -0.66 -22.74 -4.44
N VAL A 261 -1.66 -23.49 -4.90
CA VAL A 261 -2.98 -22.96 -5.25
C VAL A 261 -4.02 -23.63 -4.38
N SER A 262 -4.60 -22.86 -3.46
CA SER A 262 -5.72 -23.28 -2.63
C SER A 262 -7.03 -23.02 -3.37
N LEU A 263 -7.80 -24.07 -3.61
CA LEU A 263 -9.15 -24.01 -4.15
C LEU A 263 -10.13 -24.05 -2.97
N ARG A 264 -10.45 -22.87 -2.43
CA ARG A 264 -11.29 -22.73 -1.24
C ARG A 264 -12.75 -22.55 -1.64
N LEU A 265 -13.62 -23.45 -1.16
CA LEU A 265 -15.06 -23.31 -1.37
C LEU A 265 -15.55 -22.07 -0.63
N LEU A 266 -16.27 -21.20 -1.34
CA LEU A 266 -16.84 -20.02 -0.71
C LEU A 266 -18.14 -20.37 0.04
N PRO A 267 -18.44 -19.67 1.16
CA PRO A 267 -19.66 -19.87 1.91
C PRO A 267 -20.90 -19.80 1.02
N GLU A 268 -21.86 -20.68 1.29
CA GLU A 268 -23.17 -20.67 0.65
C GLU A 268 -23.98 -19.46 1.11
N GLU A 269 -24.09 -19.33 2.44
CA GLU A 269 -24.60 -18.12 3.08
C GLU A 269 -23.55 -17.02 2.98
N ARG A 270 -23.82 -16.05 2.13
CA ARG A 270 -22.95 -14.89 1.91
C ARG A 270 -22.99 -13.95 3.10
N MET A 271 -21.84 -13.37 3.45
CA MET A 271 -21.80 -12.28 4.42
C MET A 271 -22.58 -11.11 3.84
N ARG A 272 -23.42 -10.49 4.66
CA ARG A 272 -24.09 -9.23 4.30
C ARG A 272 -23.03 -8.17 3.95
N PRO A 273 -22.98 -7.68 2.70
CA PRO A 273 -22.01 -6.67 2.32
C PRO A 273 -22.33 -5.34 3.01
N ARG A 274 -21.29 -4.55 3.28
CA ARG A 274 -21.42 -3.20 3.83
C ARG A 274 -20.92 -2.21 2.78
N TYR A 275 -21.76 -1.25 2.40
CA TYR A 275 -21.38 -0.23 1.43
C TYR A 275 -20.25 0.65 1.94
N GLU A 276 -19.37 1.07 1.04
CA GLU A 276 -18.37 2.08 1.31
C GLU A 276 -19.02 3.42 1.72
N ASP A 277 -18.47 4.01 2.78
CA ASP A 277 -18.49 5.44 3.02
C ASP A 277 -17.05 5.93 2.92
N LYS A 278 -16.71 6.72 1.90
CA LYS A 278 -15.33 7.18 1.64
C LYS A 278 -14.72 7.94 2.82
N ARG A 279 -15.56 8.42 3.73
CA ARG A 279 -15.19 9.13 4.96
C ARG A 279 -14.75 8.19 6.09
N VAL A 280 -14.80 6.87 5.87
CA VAL A 280 -14.31 5.82 6.78
C VAL A 280 -13.36 4.92 5.98
N GLY A 281 -12.06 5.01 6.25
CA GLY A 281 -11.00 4.50 5.40
C GLY A 281 -10.88 2.98 5.37
N TYR A 282 -11.74 2.29 4.63
CA TYR A 282 -11.63 0.87 4.33
C TYR A 282 -11.11 0.60 2.91
N PHE A 283 -10.40 -0.51 2.74
CA PHE A 283 -10.22 -1.14 1.43
C PHE A 283 -11.57 -1.63 0.92
N VAL A 284 -11.74 -1.67 -0.40
CA VAL A 284 -13.02 -2.02 -1.02
C VAL A 284 -12.87 -2.99 -2.17
N VAL A 285 -13.87 -3.84 -2.34
CA VAL A 285 -14.17 -4.48 -3.63
C VAL A 285 -15.11 -3.57 -4.39
N LYS A 286 -14.83 -3.33 -5.68
CA LYS A 286 -15.66 -2.48 -6.55
C LYS A 286 -16.42 -3.35 -7.53
N GLY A 287 -17.64 -2.93 -7.85
CA GLY A 287 -18.52 -3.67 -8.73
C GLY A 287 -19.65 -2.83 -9.30
N MET A 288 -20.49 -3.49 -10.08
CA MET A 288 -21.66 -2.93 -10.73
C MET A 288 -22.93 -3.55 -10.14
N GLU A 289 -23.82 -2.72 -9.63
CA GLU A 289 -25.13 -3.12 -9.14
C GLU A 289 -26.19 -3.06 -10.23
N TYR A 290 -26.88 -4.20 -10.41
CA TYR A 290 -27.99 -4.40 -11.33
C TYR A 290 -29.25 -4.58 -10.49
N GLY A 291 -29.86 -3.48 -10.07
CA GLY A 291 -31.11 -3.48 -9.30
C GLY A 291 -32.10 -2.39 -9.71
N ASN A 292 -31.68 -1.49 -10.61
CA ASN A 292 -32.52 -0.42 -11.13
C ASN A 292 -32.77 -0.67 -12.63
N PRO A 293 -34.03 -0.65 -13.09
CA PRO A 293 -34.36 -0.92 -14.50
C PRO A 293 -33.85 0.14 -15.48
N LEU A 294 -33.52 1.34 -15.00
CA LEU A 294 -33.12 2.48 -15.84
C LEU A 294 -31.60 2.60 -16.02
N ARG A 295 -30.79 2.12 -15.06
CA ARG A 295 -29.32 2.20 -15.13
C ARG A 295 -28.63 1.24 -14.17
N THR A 296 -27.44 0.80 -14.55
CA THR A 296 -26.47 0.19 -13.63
C THR A 296 -25.85 1.26 -12.74
N LYS A 297 -25.38 0.85 -11.57
CA LYS A 297 -24.74 1.74 -10.61
C LYS A 297 -23.42 1.15 -10.13
N GLU A 298 -22.34 1.92 -10.24
CA GLU A 298 -21.09 1.58 -9.58
C GLU A 298 -21.27 1.61 -8.06
N ALA A 299 -20.82 0.55 -7.40
CA ALA A 299 -20.83 0.44 -5.96
C ALA A 299 -19.52 -0.16 -5.47
N ALA A 300 -19.26 0.05 -4.19
CA ALA A 300 -18.11 -0.50 -3.50
C ALA A 300 -18.57 -1.08 -2.16
N TYR A 301 -18.08 -2.27 -1.84
CA TYR A 301 -18.28 -2.90 -0.53
C TYR A 301 -16.95 -2.92 0.23
N VAL A 302 -17.00 -2.59 1.51
CA VAL A 302 -15.80 -2.58 2.36
C VAL A 302 -15.30 -4.02 2.58
N CYS A 303 -13.99 -4.18 2.55
CA CYS A 303 -13.32 -5.42 2.90
C CYS A 303 -13.31 -5.58 4.42
N ARG A 304 -13.98 -6.58 4.97
CA ARG A 304 -14.03 -6.83 6.43
C ARG A 304 -14.22 -8.31 6.74
N TRP A 305 -13.78 -8.73 7.93
CA TRP A 305 -14.09 -10.08 8.43
C TRP A 305 -15.57 -10.20 8.82
N ARG A 306 -16.14 -11.39 8.65
CA ARG A 306 -17.51 -11.69 9.13
C ARG A 306 -17.53 -11.79 10.65
N MET A 307 -17.98 -10.72 11.32
CA MET A 307 -18.19 -10.68 12.76
C MET A 307 -19.69 -10.72 13.08
N GLU A 308 -20.13 -11.85 13.63
CA GLU A 308 -21.53 -12.12 13.97
C GLU A 308 -21.57 -12.79 15.36
N PRO A 309 -22.51 -12.42 16.25
CA PRO A 309 -22.72 -13.12 17.51
C PRO A 309 -23.11 -14.59 17.30
N CYS A 310 -22.76 -15.45 18.25
CA CYS A 310 -23.38 -16.77 18.34
C CYS A 310 -24.90 -16.64 18.55
N SER A 311 -25.67 -17.58 18.01
CA SER A 311 -27.12 -17.53 18.05
C SER A 311 -27.66 -17.55 19.50
N GLU A 312 -27.00 -18.26 20.42
CA GLU A 312 -27.39 -18.26 21.85
C GLU A 312 -27.10 -16.94 22.58
N ASP A 313 -26.16 -16.14 22.08
CA ASP A 313 -25.71 -14.89 22.72
C ASP A 313 -26.33 -13.63 22.09
N MET A 314 -27.20 -13.78 21.09
CA MET A 314 -27.80 -12.65 20.36
C MET A 314 -28.57 -11.68 21.28
N GLU A 315 -29.29 -12.20 22.29
CA GLU A 315 -30.02 -11.36 23.24
C GLU A 315 -29.09 -10.64 24.22
N LYS A 316 -27.93 -11.21 24.55
CA LYS A 316 -26.89 -10.52 25.34
C LYS A 316 -26.29 -9.38 24.51
N TYR A 317 -25.96 -9.66 23.25
CA TYR A 317 -25.42 -8.67 22.32
C TYR A 317 -26.37 -7.48 22.14
N LYS A 318 -27.67 -7.71 21.97
CA LYS A 318 -28.69 -6.65 21.87
C LYS A 318 -28.81 -5.78 23.15
N ARG A 319 -28.47 -6.33 24.31
CA ARG A 319 -28.39 -5.57 25.58
C ARG A 319 -27.08 -4.78 25.74
N GLY A 320 -26.16 -4.89 24.79
CA GLY A 320 -24.85 -4.24 24.82
C GLY A 320 -23.80 -5.01 25.64
N GLU A 321 -24.07 -6.26 26.00
CA GLU A 321 -23.07 -7.12 26.66
C GLU A 321 -22.04 -7.63 25.63
N LEU A 322 -20.77 -7.75 26.05
CA LEU A 322 -19.72 -8.32 25.19
C LEU A 322 -19.92 -9.82 24.99
N VAL A 323 -20.00 -10.24 23.73
CA VAL A 323 -20.15 -11.64 23.32
C VAL A 323 -18.94 -12.12 22.54
N GLU A 324 -18.79 -13.43 22.35
CA GLU A 324 -17.77 -13.96 21.45
C GLU A 324 -18.33 -14.02 20.01
N PRO A 325 -17.53 -13.69 18.98
CA PRO A 325 -17.98 -13.87 17.61
C PRO A 325 -18.02 -15.36 17.26
N ARG A 326 -18.96 -15.73 16.38
CA ARG A 326 -19.09 -17.09 15.84
C ARG A 326 -17.76 -17.63 15.27
N LYS A 327 -16.96 -16.76 14.67
CA LYS A 327 -15.64 -17.11 14.15
C LYS A 327 -14.61 -16.02 14.51
N PRO A 328 -13.72 -16.25 15.48
CA PRO A 328 -12.66 -15.30 15.78
C PRO A 328 -11.60 -15.25 14.68
N ILE A 329 -10.92 -14.12 14.58
CA ILE A 329 -9.77 -13.90 13.69
C ILE A 329 -8.52 -14.47 14.37
N VAL A 330 -7.84 -15.40 13.71
CA VAL A 330 -6.63 -16.03 14.25
C VAL A 330 -5.47 -15.80 13.30
N PHE A 331 -4.43 -15.13 13.80
CA PHE A 331 -3.14 -15.00 13.12
C PHE A 331 -2.15 -16.04 13.66
N TYR A 332 -1.47 -16.74 12.76
CA TYR A 332 -0.38 -17.64 13.11
C TYR A 332 0.97 -16.94 12.88
N ILE A 333 1.80 -16.91 13.91
CA ILE A 333 3.14 -16.32 13.89
C ILE A 333 4.12 -17.40 13.47
N ASP A 334 4.84 -17.11 12.39
CA ASP A 334 5.86 -17.96 11.81
C ASP A 334 6.95 -18.34 12.83
N TYR A 335 7.33 -19.61 12.83
CA TYR A 335 8.30 -20.17 13.77
C TYR A 335 9.75 -19.70 13.50
N ASP A 336 10.00 -19.09 12.33
CA ASP A 336 11.31 -18.53 11.96
C ASP A 336 11.50 -17.07 12.41
N ILE A 337 10.48 -16.46 13.01
CA ILE A 337 10.59 -15.12 13.61
C ILE A 337 11.53 -15.17 14.83
N PRO A 338 12.43 -14.18 15.02
CA PRO A 338 13.28 -14.11 16.20
C PRO A 338 12.48 -14.22 17.51
N GLU A 339 12.93 -15.08 18.42
CA GLU A 339 12.18 -15.46 19.63
C GLU A 339 11.80 -14.25 20.49
N PHE A 340 12.69 -13.27 20.62
CA PHE A 340 12.43 -12.03 21.38
C PHE A 340 11.28 -11.21 20.80
N MET A 341 11.03 -11.26 19.48
CA MET A 341 9.96 -10.51 18.83
C MET A 341 8.59 -11.14 19.03
N ILE A 342 8.50 -12.46 19.21
CA ILE A 342 7.22 -13.19 19.21
C ILE A 342 6.22 -12.62 20.26
N PRO A 343 6.58 -12.37 21.53
CA PRO A 343 5.66 -11.77 22.49
C PRO A 343 5.12 -10.40 22.06
N HIS A 344 5.96 -9.59 21.41
CA HIS A 344 5.59 -8.27 20.91
C HIS A 344 4.65 -8.33 19.72
N LEU A 345 4.82 -9.32 18.83
CA LEU A 345 3.92 -9.56 17.71
C LEU A 345 2.56 -10.07 18.16
N ILE A 346 2.53 -10.96 19.16
CA ILE A 346 1.27 -11.38 19.81
C ILE A 346 0.55 -10.16 20.40
N ALA A 347 1.30 -9.30 21.11
CA ALA A 347 0.75 -8.08 21.68
C ALA A 347 0.22 -7.12 20.61
N GLY A 348 0.91 -6.98 19.47
CA GLY A 348 0.47 -6.11 18.36
C GLY A 348 -0.83 -6.57 17.71
N VAL A 349 -1.07 -7.89 17.63
CA VAL A 349 -2.38 -8.42 17.21
C VAL A 349 -3.44 -8.15 18.29
N LYS A 350 -3.08 -8.33 19.56
CA LYS A 350 -3.97 -8.13 20.70
C LYS A 350 -4.37 -6.66 20.91
N ASP A 351 -3.57 -5.70 20.45
CA ASP A 351 -3.86 -4.27 20.58
C ASP A 351 -5.23 -3.88 20.03
N TRP A 352 -5.72 -4.61 19.03
CA TRP A 352 -7.03 -4.42 18.40
C TRP A 352 -8.22 -4.95 19.21
N GLU A 353 -7.99 -5.75 20.27
CA GLU A 353 -9.05 -6.36 21.09
C GLU A 353 -10.02 -5.30 21.64
N LYS A 354 -9.50 -4.19 22.18
CA LYS A 354 -10.32 -3.09 22.72
C LYS A 354 -11.23 -2.44 21.67
N ALA A 355 -10.81 -2.41 20.40
CA ALA A 355 -11.63 -1.88 19.33
C ALA A 355 -12.79 -2.83 19.00
N PHE A 356 -12.54 -4.13 19.02
CA PHE A 356 -13.60 -5.14 18.87
C PHE A 356 -14.56 -5.16 20.07
N GLU A 357 -14.06 -4.92 21.29
CA GLU A 357 -14.93 -4.78 22.46
C GLU A 357 -15.92 -3.62 22.26
N ARG A 358 -15.46 -2.50 21.69
CA ARG A 358 -16.33 -1.37 21.33
C ARG A 358 -17.38 -1.75 20.28
N ALA A 359 -17.06 -2.68 19.37
CA ALA A 359 -18.00 -3.26 18.42
C ALA A 359 -18.93 -4.33 19.03
N GLY A 360 -18.77 -4.67 20.31
CA GLY A 360 -19.58 -5.64 21.06
C GLY A 360 -18.97 -7.04 21.18
N PHE A 361 -17.71 -7.23 20.77
CA PHE A 361 -17.06 -8.55 20.72
C PHE A 361 -15.82 -8.64 21.61
N LYS A 362 -15.76 -9.66 22.48
CA LYS A 362 -14.54 -10.07 23.20
C LYS A 362 -13.91 -11.28 22.52
N ASN A 363 -12.61 -11.52 22.74
CA ASN A 363 -11.87 -12.64 22.13
C ASN A 363 -11.97 -12.68 20.59
N ALA A 364 -12.22 -11.54 19.95
CA ALA A 364 -12.52 -11.47 18.52
C ALA A 364 -11.30 -11.65 17.62
N ILE A 365 -10.11 -11.30 18.13
CA ILE A 365 -8.85 -11.34 17.42
C ILE A 365 -7.76 -11.89 18.33
N MET A 366 -6.93 -12.79 17.83
CA MET A 366 -5.83 -13.40 18.58
C MET A 366 -4.67 -13.83 17.69
N ALA A 367 -3.50 -13.97 18.29
CA ALA A 367 -2.32 -14.56 17.66
C ALA A 367 -1.91 -15.85 18.36
N LYS A 368 -1.47 -16.83 17.57
CA LYS A 368 -0.93 -18.11 18.03
C LYS A 368 0.40 -18.38 17.36
N ARG A 369 1.27 -19.17 17.99
CA ARG A 369 2.44 -19.70 17.28
C ARG A 369 1.98 -20.70 16.22
N MET A 370 2.61 -20.62 15.06
CA MET A 370 2.48 -21.64 14.04
C MET A 370 3.10 -22.94 14.54
N PRO A 371 2.46 -24.11 14.31
CA PRO A 371 3.09 -25.40 14.60
C PRO A 371 4.41 -25.55 13.84
N ARG A 372 5.43 -26.12 14.48
CA ARG A 372 6.68 -26.44 13.78
C ARG A 372 6.48 -27.58 12.78
N PRO A 373 7.34 -27.70 11.75
CA PRO A 373 7.27 -28.81 10.82
C PRO A 373 7.26 -30.16 11.54
N GLY A 374 6.19 -30.94 11.35
CA GLY A 374 6.01 -32.26 11.98
C GLY A 374 5.15 -32.30 13.24
N GLU A 375 4.87 -31.15 13.88
CA GLU A 375 3.99 -31.10 15.08
C GLU A 375 2.52 -31.29 14.73
N ASP A 376 2.06 -30.64 13.65
CA ASP A 376 0.70 -30.79 13.13
C ASP A 376 0.75 -31.00 11.60
N PRO A 377 0.61 -32.25 11.12
CA PRO A 377 0.58 -32.56 9.70
C PRO A 377 -0.63 -31.97 8.94
N SER A 378 -1.65 -31.49 9.65
CA SER A 378 -2.85 -30.88 9.06
C SER A 378 -2.69 -29.37 8.81
N PHE A 379 -1.69 -28.74 9.44
CA PHE A 379 -1.38 -27.33 9.25
C PHE A 379 -0.38 -27.14 8.11
N LEU A 380 -0.69 -26.23 7.17
CA LEU A 380 0.20 -25.86 6.08
C LEU A 380 0.31 -24.32 6.00
N PRO A 381 1.51 -23.73 5.97
CA PRO A 381 1.67 -22.29 5.83
C PRO A 381 1.07 -21.72 4.53
N GLU A 382 0.98 -22.52 3.47
CA GLU A 382 0.35 -22.14 2.21
C GLU A 382 -1.19 -22.27 2.21
N ASP A 383 -1.79 -22.84 3.25
CA ASP A 383 -3.24 -22.99 3.34
C ASP A 383 -3.90 -21.62 3.49
N ALA A 384 -4.70 -21.27 2.48
CA ALA A 384 -5.47 -20.04 2.41
C ALA A 384 -6.57 -19.92 3.49
N ARG A 385 -6.79 -20.94 4.32
CA ARG A 385 -7.69 -20.86 5.48
C ARG A 385 -7.04 -20.20 6.70
N HIS A 386 -5.72 -20.09 6.73
CA HIS A 386 -4.97 -19.51 7.85
C HIS A 386 -4.47 -18.11 7.50
N SER A 387 -4.56 -17.19 8.46
CA SER A 387 -3.86 -15.91 8.38
C SER A 387 -2.49 -16.04 9.01
N ILE A 388 -1.45 -15.53 8.37
CA ILE A 388 -0.06 -15.78 8.78
C ILE A 388 0.73 -14.48 8.84
N ILE A 389 1.51 -14.32 9.91
CA ILE A 389 2.59 -13.33 10.03
C ILE A 389 3.89 -14.07 9.74
N SER A 390 4.45 -13.84 8.56
CA SER A 390 5.56 -14.60 7.98
C SER A 390 6.86 -13.82 7.96
N TYR A 391 7.98 -14.48 8.24
CA TYR A 391 9.31 -13.86 8.23
C TYR A 391 9.98 -14.02 6.87
N LYS A 392 10.51 -12.93 6.30
CA LYS A 392 11.14 -12.95 4.96
C LYS A 392 12.61 -12.62 5.07
N VAL A 393 13.48 -13.51 4.58
CA VAL A 393 14.92 -13.22 4.41
C VAL A 393 15.11 -12.28 3.21
N SER A 394 14.78 -11.01 3.43
CA SER A 394 14.81 -9.94 2.43
C SER A 394 15.86 -8.90 2.82
N PRO A 395 16.73 -8.47 1.89
CA PRO A 395 17.67 -7.36 2.11
C PRO A 395 16.97 -5.99 2.08
N ILE A 396 15.66 -5.95 1.77
CA ILE A 396 14.84 -4.75 1.82
C ILE A 396 14.21 -4.68 3.21
N GLY A 397 14.33 -3.55 3.90
CA GLY A 397 13.56 -3.31 5.12
C GLY A 397 12.13 -2.93 4.77
N ASN A 398 11.15 -3.76 5.16
CA ASN A 398 9.72 -3.43 5.01
C ASN A 398 8.83 -4.37 5.84
N ALA A 399 7.55 -4.02 5.97
CA ALA A 399 6.48 -4.96 6.25
C ALA A 399 5.29 -4.73 5.31
N LEU A 400 4.46 -5.74 5.16
CA LEU A 400 3.33 -5.67 4.23
C LEU A 400 2.18 -6.58 4.68
N GLY A 401 1.05 -5.99 5.04
CA GLY A 401 -0.21 -6.65 5.36
C GLY A 401 -1.12 -6.72 4.15
N LEU A 402 -1.28 -7.90 3.57
CA LEU A 402 -2.18 -8.17 2.46
C LEU A 402 -3.38 -8.98 2.94
N GLN A 403 -4.58 -8.64 2.46
CA GLN A 403 -5.80 -9.40 2.69
C GLN A 403 -6.29 -10.03 1.40
N THR A 404 -7.01 -11.14 1.50
CA THR A 404 -7.80 -11.70 0.39
C THR A 404 -9.27 -11.72 0.76
N SER A 405 -10.10 -11.10 -0.07
CA SER A 405 -11.54 -10.96 0.13
C SER A 405 -12.35 -11.71 -0.92
N ASP A 406 -13.55 -12.13 -0.54
CA ASP A 406 -14.59 -12.56 -1.47
C ASP A 406 -15.09 -11.35 -2.29
N PRO A 407 -14.90 -11.33 -3.62
CA PRO A 407 -15.30 -10.19 -4.45
C PRO A 407 -16.82 -9.96 -4.47
N ARG A 408 -17.62 -10.95 -4.04
CA ARG A 408 -19.09 -10.89 -4.03
C ARG A 408 -19.64 -10.10 -2.84
N THR A 409 -18.87 -9.96 -1.76
CA THR A 409 -19.35 -9.43 -0.47
C THR A 409 -18.37 -8.50 0.24
N GLY A 410 -17.07 -8.55 -0.08
CA GLY A 410 -16.01 -7.92 0.71
C GLY A 410 -15.62 -8.73 1.95
N GLU A 411 -16.07 -9.99 2.10
CA GLU A 411 -15.67 -10.82 3.24
C GLU A 411 -14.18 -11.17 3.17
N ILE A 412 -13.38 -10.70 4.13
CA ILE A 412 -11.97 -11.10 4.25
C ILE A 412 -11.93 -12.58 4.66
N LEU A 413 -11.25 -13.39 3.86
CA LEU A 413 -11.16 -14.83 4.04
C LEU A 413 -9.85 -15.25 4.74
N SER A 414 -8.78 -14.52 4.49
CA SER A 414 -7.44 -14.71 5.08
C SER A 414 -6.60 -13.44 4.91
N ALA A 415 -5.60 -13.28 5.77
CA ALA A 415 -4.60 -12.22 5.63
C ALA A 415 -3.17 -12.76 5.75
N ARG A 416 -2.23 -12.12 5.07
CA ARG A 416 -0.81 -12.46 5.09
C ARG A 416 0.00 -11.21 5.36
N ILE A 417 0.61 -11.17 6.53
CA ILE A 417 1.52 -10.11 6.95
C ILE A 417 2.95 -10.61 6.73
N SER A 418 3.73 -9.85 6.00
CA SER A 418 5.13 -10.15 5.75
C SER A 418 6.01 -9.23 6.58
N VAL A 419 6.90 -9.81 7.39
CA VAL A 419 7.89 -9.09 8.20
C VAL A 419 9.26 -9.36 7.59
N PHE A 420 9.89 -8.36 6.98
CA PHE A 420 11.17 -8.55 6.28
C PHE A 420 12.33 -8.49 7.28
N HIS A 421 13.38 -9.29 7.05
CA HIS A 421 14.53 -9.39 7.95
C HIS A 421 15.19 -8.01 8.21
N CYS A 422 15.48 -7.25 7.14
CA CYS A 422 16.06 -5.92 7.22
C CYS A 422 15.09 -4.83 7.71
N VAL A 423 13.87 -5.17 8.12
CA VAL A 423 12.96 -4.18 8.74
C VAL A 423 13.53 -3.66 10.06
N GLN A 424 14.35 -4.47 10.74
CA GLN A 424 15.01 -4.07 11.98
C GLN A 424 15.97 -2.90 11.75
N GLU A 425 16.82 -2.98 10.71
CA GLU A 425 17.71 -1.88 10.31
C GLU A 425 16.94 -0.61 9.98
N LEU A 426 15.82 -0.74 9.27
CA LEU A 426 14.96 0.37 8.91
C LEU A 426 14.31 1.05 10.12
N LEU A 427 13.79 0.24 11.06
CA LEU A 427 13.22 0.72 12.32
C LEU A 427 14.29 1.44 13.17
N GLN A 428 15.51 0.90 13.24
CA GLN A 428 16.61 1.56 13.93
C GLN A 428 16.94 2.92 13.30
N LYS A 429 17.03 2.98 11.96
CA LYS A 429 17.31 4.23 11.24
C LYS A 429 16.25 5.29 11.50
N TRP A 430 14.97 4.93 11.39
CA TRP A 430 13.86 5.85 11.63
C TRP A 430 13.81 6.32 13.07
N TYR A 431 13.90 5.39 14.03
CA TYR A 431 13.81 5.73 15.45
C TYR A 431 15.02 6.54 15.91
N PHE A 432 16.23 6.24 15.42
CA PHE A 432 17.41 7.06 15.71
C PHE A 432 17.22 8.51 15.24
N ALA A 433 16.77 8.71 14.00
CA ALA A 433 16.58 10.04 13.43
C ALA A 433 15.43 10.83 14.10
N GLN A 434 14.38 10.16 14.57
CA GLN A 434 13.19 10.82 15.13
C GLN A 434 13.22 10.93 16.67
N ALA A 435 13.83 9.99 17.37
CA ALA A 435 13.80 9.87 18.84
C ALA A 435 15.19 9.81 19.49
N GLY A 436 16.28 9.67 18.72
CA GLY A 436 17.63 9.53 19.27
C GLY A 436 18.10 10.72 20.12
N ALA A 437 17.52 11.91 19.92
CA ALA A 437 17.82 13.07 20.75
C ALA A 437 17.32 12.96 22.20
N ILE A 438 16.33 12.09 22.46
CA ILE A 438 15.62 11.99 23.74
C ILE A 438 15.66 10.59 24.37
N ASP A 439 16.11 9.58 23.62
CA ASP A 439 16.21 8.20 24.09
C ASP A 439 17.67 7.73 24.09
N GLU A 440 18.29 7.69 25.26
CA GLU A 440 19.70 7.28 25.41
C GLU A 440 19.92 5.79 25.14
N ARG A 441 18.88 4.95 25.17
CA ARG A 441 19.02 3.50 24.93
C ARG A 441 19.47 3.19 23.50
N VAL A 442 19.26 4.12 22.59
CA VAL A 442 19.55 4.00 21.16
C VAL A 442 20.85 4.71 20.74
N HIS A 443 21.70 5.07 21.70
CA HIS A 443 23.05 5.59 21.47
C HIS A 443 24.11 4.48 21.36
N ARG A 444 23.66 3.26 21.09
CA ARG A 444 24.48 2.07 20.88
C ARG A 444 23.76 1.11 19.95
N PHE A 445 24.53 0.36 19.16
CA PHE A 445 24.01 -0.56 18.16
C PHE A 445 24.55 -1.98 18.38
N PRO A 446 23.75 -3.03 18.09
CA PRO A 446 22.32 -2.97 17.76
C PRO A 446 21.47 -2.45 18.92
N PHE A 447 20.26 -1.97 18.64
CA PHE A 447 19.35 -1.50 19.69
C PHE A 447 19.02 -2.64 20.66
N PRO A 448 18.80 -2.34 21.95
CA PRO A 448 18.32 -3.34 22.91
C PRO A 448 17.02 -4.01 22.44
N GLU A 449 16.88 -5.31 22.73
CA GLU A 449 15.70 -6.10 22.34
C GLU A 449 14.38 -5.50 22.85
N GLU A 450 14.37 -4.84 24.00
CA GLU A 450 13.19 -4.12 24.54
C GLU A 450 12.71 -3.03 23.57
N VAL A 451 13.65 -2.22 23.06
CA VAL A 451 13.36 -1.15 22.09
C VAL A 451 12.88 -1.79 20.79
N MET A 452 13.67 -2.72 20.23
CA MET A 452 13.33 -3.37 18.97
C MET A 452 12.01 -4.13 19.01
N GLY A 453 11.73 -4.82 20.10
CA GLY A 453 10.46 -5.49 20.36
C GLY A 453 9.29 -4.50 20.38
N ARG A 454 9.44 -3.34 21.03
CA ARG A 454 8.39 -2.30 21.02
C ARG A 454 8.15 -1.72 19.63
N LEU A 455 9.20 -1.45 18.85
CA LEU A 455 9.09 -0.98 17.47
C LEU A 455 8.41 -2.03 16.57
N ALA A 456 8.74 -3.31 16.76
CA ALA A 456 8.12 -4.42 16.05
C ALA A 456 6.63 -4.60 16.39
N ARG A 457 6.24 -4.40 17.65
CA ARG A 457 4.81 -4.39 18.07
C ARG A 457 4.03 -3.30 17.32
N TYR A 458 4.56 -2.09 17.28
CA TYR A 458 3.94 -0.98 16.53
C TYR A 458 3.74 -1.37 15.05
N LEU A 459 4.80 -1.83 14.41
CA LEU A 459 4.77 -2.22 13.01
C LEU A 459 3.70 -3.29 12.73
N VAL A 460 3.68 -4.37 13.52
CA VAL A 460 2.68 -5.44 13.33
C VAL A 460 1.28 -4.98 13.70
N SER A 461 1.09 -4.17 14.74
CA SER A 461 -0.21 -3.59 15.05
C SER A 461 -0.75 -2.76 13.89
N HIS A 462 0.11 -2.02 13.18
CA HIS A 462 -0.25 -1.29 11.96
C HIS A 462 -0.66 -2.24 10.82
N GLU A 463 0.16 -3.26 10.52
CA GLU A 463 -0.16 -4.22 9.45
C GLU A 463 -1.43 -5.05 9.74
N VAL A 464 -1.74 -5.29 11.01
CA VAL A 464 -3.01 -5.91 11.42
C VAL A 464 -4.18 -4.99 11.07
N GLY A 465 -4.04 -3.67 11.17
CA GLY A 465 -5.06 -2.72 10.70
C GLY A 465 -5.41 -2.91 9.23
N HIS A 466 -4.41 -3.07 8.36
CA HIS A 466 -4.63 -3.43 6.94
C HIS A 466 -5.27 -4.81 6.77
N ALA A 467 -4.86 -5.80 7.57
CA ALA A 467 -5.46 -7.12 7.58
C ALA A 467 -6.92 -7.12 8.08
N LEU A 468 -7.33 -6.10 8.84
CA LEU A 468 -8.71 -5.81 9.24
C LEU A 468 -9.47 -4.97 8.21
N GLY A 469 -8.85 -4.61 7.10
CA GLY A 469 -9.47 -3.88 6.00
C GLY A 469 -9.30 -2.37 6.06
N LEU A 470 -8.58 -1.81 7.03
CA LEU A 470 -8.37 -0.36 7.13
C LEU A 470 -7.27 0.13 6.17
N ARG A 471 -7.47 1.32 5.61
CA ARG A 471 -6.44 2.07 4.87
C ARG A 471 -5.64 2.97 5.81
N HIS A 472 -4.64 3.64 5.26
CA HIS A 472 -3.94 4.69 5.99
C HIS A 472 -4.86 5.89 6.25
N ASN A 473 -4.73 6.51 7.42
CA ASN A 473 -5.43 7.76 7.75
C ASN A 473 -4.43 8.88 8.05
N PHE A 474 -3.88 9.48 7.00
CA PHE A 474 -2.84 10.53 7.08
C PHE A 474 -3.31 11.87 7.65
N TYR A 475 -4.60 12.00 7.99
CA TYR A 475 -5.12 13.20 8.64
C TYR A 475 -4.95 13.16 10.17
N SER A 476 -4.69 12.00 10.75
CA SER A 476 -4.85 11.84 12.21
C SER A 476 -3.80 12.63 13.00
N SER A 477 -2.62 12.85 12.41
CA SER A 477 -1.47 13.55 13.01
C SER A 477 -1.78 15.01 13.27
N THR A 478 -2.64 15.62 12.44
CA THR A 478 -3.00 17.04 12.50
C THR A 478 -3.97 17.38 13.63
N THR A 479 -4.62 16.36 14.20
CA THR A 479 -5.71 16.55 15.19
C THR A 479 -5.22 16.83 16.61
N TYR A 480 -3.90 16.82 16.83
CA TYR A 480 -3.28 17.19 18.10
C TYR A 480 -2.38 18.40 17.95
N THR A 481 -2.37 19.26 18.95
CA THR A 481 -1.48 20.41 18.97
C THR A 481 -0.05 20.00 19.34
N ILE A 482 0.92 20.82 18.95
CA ILE A 482 2.33 20.63 19.33
C ILE A 482 2.51 20.52 20.85
N ASP A 483 1.81 21.35 21.63
CA ASP A 483 1.92 21.33 23.09
C ASP A 483 1.34 20.03 23.70
N GLN A 484 0.23 19.53 23.14
CA GLN A 484 -0.38 18.28 23.57
C GLN A 484 0.56 17.09 23.38
N ILE A 485 1.21 17.00 22.21
CA ILE A 485 2.10 15.87 21.91
C ILE A 485 3.49 16.00 22.58
N ARG A 486 3.74 17.09 23.32
CA ARG A 486 4.91 17.23 24.19
C ARG A 486 4.58 17.03 25.67
N ASP A 487 3.31 17.07 26.04
CA ASP A 487 2.88 16.80 27.41
C ASP A 487 2.84 15.28 27.68
N LYS A 488 3.68 14.84 28.61
CA LYS A 488 3.79 13.42 28.98
C LYS A 488 2.47 12.78 29.40
N ASN A 489 1.64 13.47 30.18
CA ASN A 489 0.41 12.88 30.69
C ASN A 489 -0.62 12.76 29.56
N TYR A 490 -0.70 13.78 28.71
CA TYR A 490 -1.54 13.79 27.53
C TYR A 490 -1.14 12.68 26.56
N VAL A 491 0.15 12.58 26.20
CA VAL A 491 0.63 11.51 25.31
C VAL A 491 0.44 10.15 25.95
N LYS A 492 0.55 9.99 27.28
CA LYS A 492 0.27 8.72 27.96
C LYS A 492 -1.20 8.32 27.95
N GLU A 493 -2.11 9.28 27.89
CA GLU A 493 -3.55 9.00 27.80
C GLU A 493 -3.98 8.77 26.34
N HIS A 494 -3.63 9.68 25.43
CA HIS A 494 -4.19 9.72 24.08
C HIS A 494 -3.26 9.23 22.98
N GLY A 495 -1.95 9.21 23.23
CA GLY A 495 -0.92 9.02 22.21
C GLY A 495 -0.61 10.33 21.49
N HIS A 496 0.24 10.27 20.46
CA HIS A 496 0.62 11.44 19.65
C HIS A 496 0.00 11.46 18.26
N THR A 497 -0.91 10.53 17.96
CA THR A 497 -1.80 10.57 16.79
C THR A 497 -3.14 9.90 17.13
N ALA A 498 -4.22 10.32 16.47
CA ALA A 498 -5.55 9.73 16.64
C ALA A 498 -5.74 8.37 15.94
N SER A 499 -4.78 7.92 15.13
CA SER A 499 -4.82 6.62 14.46
C SER A 499 -3.44 5.99 14.35
N ILE A 500 -3.32 4.70 14.64
CA ILE A 500 -2.11 3.93 14.32
C ILE A 500 -1.88 3.84 12.79
N MET A 501 -2.90 4.11 11.98
CA MET A 501 -2.86 4.05 10.51
C MET A 501 -2.29 5.30 9.83
N ASP A 502 -1.82 6.29 10.59
CA ASP A 502 -1.47 7.65 10.15
C ASP A 502 0.00 7.85 9.74
N TYR A 503 0.84 6.82 9.86
CA TYR A 503 2.29 6.95 9.60
C TYR A 503 3.00 8.05 10.40
N ALA A 504 2.42 8.53 11.50
CA ALA A 504 3.03 9.38 12.54
C ALA A 504 4.13 8.62 13.35
N ARG A 505 5.05 7.93 12.66
CA ARG A 505 5.91 6.82 13.13
C ARG A 505 6.43 6.94 14.55
N PHE A 506 7.10 8.04 14.89
CA PHE A 506 7.59 8.31 16.24
C PHE A 506 7.41 9.79 16.56
N ASN A 507 7.18 10.11 17.83
CA ASN A 507 6.93 11.48 18.29
C ASN A 507 8.19 12.37 18.22
N TYR A 508 8.59 12.78 17.01
CA TYR A 508 9.82 13.54 16.77
C TYR A 508 9.80 14.98 17.31
N VAL A 509 8.63 15.44 17.75
CA VAL A 509 8.41 16.77 18.32
C VAL A 509 8.87 16.83 19.78
N ALA A 510 8.84 15.70 20.49
CA ALA A 510 9.29 15.61 21.87
C ALA A 510 10.76 16.07 22.03
N GLN A 511 11.03 16.87 23.05
CA GLN A 511 12.33 17.47 23.33
C GLN A 511 12.96 16.87 24.60
N PRO A 512 14.29 16.96 24.77
CA PRO A 512 14.92 16.64 26.05
C PRO A 512 14.26 17.45 27.18
N GLY A 513 13.79 16.75 28.22
CA GLY A 513 13.05 17.35 29.34
C GLY A 513 11.54 17.09 29.33
N ASP A 514 10.94 16.74 28.18
CA ASP A 514 9.50 16.44 28.10
C ASP A 514 9.16 15.09 28.80
N GLY A 515 10.14 14.18 28.94
CA GLY A 515 10.02 12.98 29.77
C GLY A 515 9.08 11.89 29.22
N ILE A 516 8.83 11.90 27.91
CA ILE A 516 8.02 10.92 27.18
C ILE A 516 8.69 9.53 27.27
N ALA A 517 7.92 8.50 27.60
CA ALA A 517 8.41 7.13 27.73
C ALA A 517 8.47 6.41 26.37
N LEU A 518 9.25 5.32 26.26
CA LEU A 518 9.35 4.49 25.05
C LEU A 518 7.98 4.09 24.49
N ASP A 519 7.09 3.64 25.37
CA ASP A 519 5.76 3.17 24.98
C ASP A 519 4.86 4.27 24.42
N ASP A 520 5.18 5.52 24.76
CA ASP A 520 4.49 6.74 24.37
C ASP A 520 5.18 7.45 23.18
N MET A 521 6.36 6.98 22.78
CA MET A 521 7.08 7.48 21.60
C MET A 521 6.57 6.89 20.28
N VAL A 522 5.85 5.77 20.33
CA VAL A 522 5.36 5.04 19.15
C VAL A 522 3.82 5.09 19.07
N PRO A 523 3.23 5.16 17.87
CA PRO A 523 1.80 5.16 17.68
C PRO A 523 1.14 3.95 18.30
N ARG A 524 -0.10 4.16 18.71
CA ARG A 524 -1.00 3.13 19.22
C ARG A 524 -2.41 3.41 18.71
N MET A 525 -3.29 2.47 19.00
CA MET A 525 -4.69 2.60 18.63
C MET A 525 -5.31 3.85 19.25
N GLY A 526 -5.91 4.70 18.43
CA GLY A 526 -6.50 5.97 18.84
C GLY A 526 -8.02 6.06 18.61
N GLU A 527 -8.58 7.24 18.83
CA GLU A 527 -10.03 7.50 18.69
C GLU A 527 -10.57 7.14 17.30
N TYR A 528 -9.78 7.39 16.24
CA TYR A 528 -10.19 7.05 14.88
C TYR A 528 -10.28 5.53 14.69
N ASP A 529 -9.28 4.79 15.15
CA ASP A 529 -9.22 3.33 14.98
C ASP A 529 -10.38 2.65 15.70
N LEU A 530 -10.66 3.10 16.94
CA LEU A 530 -11.81 2.63 17.72
C LEU A 530 -13.12 2.87 16.97
N PHE A 531 -13.31 4.08 16.42
CA PHE A 531 -14.49 4.40 15.62
C PHE A 531 -14.55 3.58 14.33
N ALA A 532 -13.47 3.45 13.59
CA ALA A 532 -13.43 2.76 12.30
C ALA A 532 -13.72 1.26 12.45
N ILE A 533 -13.19 0.61 13.50
CA ILE A 533 -13.51 -0.79 13.81
C ILE A 533 -14.96 -0.92 14.27
N GLU A 534 -15.44 -0.04 15.15
CA GLU A 534 -16.84 -0.06 15.56
C GLU A 534 -17.78 0.09 14.34
N TRP A 535 -17.46 1.02 13.45
CA TRP A 535 -18.19 1.25 12.20
C TRP A 535 -18.14 0.04 11.27
N GLY A 536 -17.02 -0.67 11.16
CA GLY A 536 -16.90 -1.82 10.23
C GLY A 536 -17.47 -3.13 10.78
N TYR A 537 -17.38 -3.33 12.10
CA TYR A 537 -17.56 -4.63 12.73
C TYR A 537 -18.74 -4.75 13.67
N ARG A 538 -19.35 -3.64 14.12
CA ARG A 538 -20.61 -3.72 14.87
C ARG A 538 -21.67 -4.39 14.00
N TYR A 539 -22.31 -5.42 14.55
CA TYR A 539 -23.40 -6.16 13.91
C TYR A 539 -24.75 -5.48 14.21
N PHE A 540 -25.58 -5.28 13.19
CA PHE A 540 -26.88 -4.60 13.28
C PHE A 540 -28.02 -5.56 12.87
N PRO A 541 -28.45 -6.48 13.76
CA PRO A 541 -29.48 -7.47 13.44
C PRO A 541 -30.85 -6.87 13.11
N GLU A 542 -31.11 -5.65 13.57
CA GLU A 542 -32.38 -4.95 13.40
C GLU A 542 -32.55 -4.32 12.01
N MET A 543 -31.46 -4.08 11.27
CA MET A 543 -31.48 -3.47 9.95
C MET A 543 -31.99 -4.48 8.93
N LYS A 544 -33.03 -4.14 8.16
CA LYS A 544 -33.69 -5.07 7.23
C LYS A 544 -32.81 -5.44 6.04
N ASP A 545 -32.09 -4.47 5.49
CA ASP A 545 -31.25 -4.64 4.30
C ASP A 545 -30.04 -3.70 4.25
N GLU A 546 -29.11 -3.95 3.33
CA GLU A 546 -27.85 -3.20 3.25
C GLU A 546 -28.04 -1.71 2.92
N GLN A 547 -29.20 -1.33 2.36
CA GLN A 547 -29.49 0.06 2.04
C GLN A 547 -29.91 0.82 3.31
N GLU A 548 -30.76 0.23 4.15
CA GLU A 548 -31.11 0.78 5.47
C GLU A 548 -29.87 0.92 6.37
N GLU A 549 -29.02 -0.11 6.38
CA GLU A 549 -27.74 -0.06 7.10
C GLU A 549 -26.82 1.03 6.55
N LYS A 550 -26.70 1.17 5.23
CA LYS A 550 -25.90 2.24 4.61
C LYS A 550 -26.38 3.62 5.05
N ASP A 551 -27.67 3.88 5.01
CA ASP A 551 -28.23 5.20 5.34
C ASP A 551 -28.00 5.53 6.82
N TYR A 552 -28.17 4.55 7.71
CA TYR A 552 -27.82 4.67 9.12
C TYR A 552 -26.33 4.99 9.32
N LEU A 553 -25.43 4.22 8.68
CA LEU A 553 -23.99 4.39 8.79
C LEU A 553 -23.52 5.74 8.25
N GLN A 554 -24.09 6.23 7.15
CA GLN A 554 -23.74 7.54 6.61
C GLN A 554 -24.11 8.67 7.58
N ALA A 555 -25.29 8.59 8.19
CA ALA A 555 -25.72 9.54 9.22
C ALA A 555 -24.85 9.42 10.47
N TRP A 556 -24.47 8.20 10.86
CA TRP A 556 -23.59 7.97 12.01
C TRP A 556 -22.20 8.55 11.77
N THR A 557 -21.59 8.33 10.60
CA THR A 557 -20.31 8.93 10.21
C THR A 557 -20.35 10.45 10.29
N THR A 558 -21.43 11.10 9.80
CA THR A 558 -21.61 12.56 9.93
C THR A 558 -21.61 13.01 11.39
N ARG A 559 -22.38 12.33 12.27
CA ARG A 559 -22.39 12.66 13.71
C ARG A 559 -21.01 12.53 14.34
N GLN A 560 -20.34 11.39 14.11
CA GLN A 560 -19.05 11.08 14.73
C GLN A 560 -17.96 12.10 14.36
N ARG A 561 -17.92 12.53 13.09
CA ARG A 561 -16.96 13.54 12.61
C ARG A 561 -17.26 14.94 13.14
N ASN A 562 -18.54 15.29 13.30
CA ASN A 562 -18.93 16.60 13.83
C ASN A 562 -18.72 16.70 15.35
N GLU A 563 -18.83 15.58 16.08
CA GLU A 563 -18.61 15.51 17.52
C GLU A 563 -17.12 15.55 17.88
N ASN A 564 -16.24 14.96 17.06
CA ASN A 564 -14.82 14.86 17.36
C ASN A 564 -14.00 14.78 16.06
N GLU A 565 -13.15 15.79 15.82
CA GLU A 565 -12.27 15.86 14.64
C GLU A 565 -11.28 14.70 14.56
N ARG A 566 -10.94 14.07 15.69
CA ARG A 566 -10.09 12.87 15.77
C ARG A 566 -10.72 11.63 15.13
N ARG A 567 -11.99 11.72 14.71
CA ARG A 567 -12.72 10.67 13.97
C ARG A 567 -12.80 10.96 12.47
N ILE A 568 -12.06 11.97 11.99
CA ILE A 568 -11.99 12.30 10.56
C ILE A 568 -10.97 11.40 9.88
N PHE A 569 -11.34 10.97 8.68
CA PHE A 569 -10.48 10.25 7.75
C PHE A 569 -9.86 11.21 6.73
N GLY A 570 -8.54 11.08 6.49
CA GLY A 570 -7.83 11.64 5.37
C GLY A 570 -7.11 10.57 4.56
N SER A 571 -7.36 10.63 3.26
CA SER A 571 -6.87 9.63 2.30
C SER A 571 -5.39 9.83 1.99
N GLU A 572 -4.68 8.71 1.81
CA GLU A 572 -3.29 8.70 1.34
C GLU A 572 -3.13 9.13 -0.14
N TYR A 573 -4.25 9.32 -0.85
CA TYR A 573 -4.26 9.62 -2.29
C TYR A 573 -4.34 11.11 -2.64
N ASN A 574 -4.39 12.01 -1.64
CA ASN A 574 -4.49 13.43 -1.90
C ASN A 574 -3.23 14.22 -1.45
N PRO A 575 -2.18 14.28 -2.29
CA PRO A 575 -0.94 14.94 -1.93
C PRO A 575 -1.02 16.49 -1.93
N SER A 576 -2.14 17.09 -2.32
CA SER A 576 -2.31 18.55 -2.32
C SER A 576 -2.83 19.12 -0.99
N ASP A 577 -3.34 18.26 -0.11
CA ASP A 577 -3.75 18.64 1.24
C ASP A 577 -2.55 18.51 2.19
N PRO A 578 -2.00 19.63 2.72
CA PRO A 578 -0.83 19.56 3.58
C PRO A 578 -1.10 18.91 4.94
N ARG A 579 -2.35 18.54 5.26
CA ARG A 579 -2.69 17.75 6.45
C ARG A 579 -2.70 16.25 6.19
N MET A 580 -2.48 15.80 4.94
CA MET A 580 -2.56 14.39 4.55
C MET A 580 -1.18 13.91 4.06
N GLN A 581 -0.18 14.00 4.94
CA GLN A 581 1.21 13.71 4.59
C GLN A 581 1.72 12.52 5.41
N SER A 582 2.54 11.67 4.80
CA SER A 582 3.21 10.64 5.57
C SER A 582 4.26 11.24 6.49
N GLU A 583 4.30 10.78 7.74
CA GLU A 583 5.32 11.10 8.74
C GLU A 583 5.38 12.56 9.20
N ASP A 584 4.29 13.32 9.04
CA ASP A 584 4.13 14.59 9.73
C ASP A 584 3.53 14.41 11.13
N LEU A 585 3.66 15.44 11.97
CA LEU A 585 3.09 15.48 13.31
C LEU A 585 2.51 16.86 13.59
N GLY A 586 1.39 16.87 14.31
CA GLY A 586 0.81 18.06 14.90
C GLY A 586 0.01 18.93 13.92
N ASP A 587 -0.69 19.90 14.49
CA ASP A 587 -1.56 20.88 13.81
C ASP A 587 -0.81 21.95 13.00
N ASN A 588 0.52 22.05 13.14
CA ASN A 588 1.35 22.98 12.38
C ASN A 588 2.70 22.34 12.01
N ASN A 589 2.87 22.03 10.72
CA ASN A 589 4.08 21.39 10.21
C ASN A 589 5.35 22.23 10.45
N MET A 590 5.28 23.56 10.33
CA MET A 590 6.45 24.44 10.52
C MET A 590 6.96 24.36 11.97
N LYS A 591 6.06 24.42 12.96
CA LYS A 591 6.41 24.31 14.39
C LYS A 591 6.91 22.91 14.75
N ALA A 592 6.23 21.86 14.28
CA ALA A 592 6.66 20.49 14.50
C ALA A 592 8.07 20.26 13.95
N ASN A 593 8.31 20.72 12.73
CA ASN A 593 9.56 20.48 12.02
C ASN A 593 10.70 21.37 12.53
N GLU A 594 10.42 22.53 13.10
CA GLU A 594 11.42 23.32 13.85
C GLU A 594 11.98 22.48 15.01
N LEU A 595 11.10 21.88 15.81
CA LEU A 595 11.48 21.02 16.94
C LEU A 595 12.19 19.74 16.50
N GLY A 596 11.73 19.14 15.39
CA GLY A 596 12.39 18.01 14.74
C GLY A 596 13.81 18.36 14.27
N ILE A 597 14.01 19.53 13.65
CA ILE A 597 15.34 20.01 13.23
C ILE A 597 16.26 20.23 14.43
N GLU A 598 15.76 20.77 15.55
CA GLU A 598 16.55 20.90 16.77
C GLU A 598 17.00 19.54 17.32
N ASN A 599 16.15 18.51 17.24
CA ASN A 599 16.53 17.14 17.55
C ASN A 599 17.60 16.60 16.59
N LEU A 600 17.43 16.79 15.28
CA LEU A 600 18.43 16.37 14.28
C LEU A 600 19.79 17.04 14.51
N LYS A 601 19.84 18.33 14.90
CA LYS A 601 21.09 19.02 15.25
C LYS A 601 21.80 18.36 16.44
N ARG A 602 21.04 17.97 17.48
CA ARG A 602 21.60 17.25 18.65
C ARG A 602 22.16 15.89 18.24
N ILE A 603 21.45 15.16 17.39
CA ILE A 603 21.91 13.85 16.91
C ILE A 603 23.14 14.02 16.01
N ALA A 604 23.13 14.95 15.06
CA ALA A 604 24.26 15.21 14.15
C ALA A 604 25.55 15.58 14.88
N LYS A 605 25.43 16.30 16.01
CA LYS A 605 26.58 16.62 16.87
C LYS A 605 27.21 15.37 17.51
N ASN A 606 26.41 14.35 17.82
CA ASN A 606 26.85 13.19 18.59
C ASN A 606 26.92 11.89 17.77
N VAL A 607 26.58 11.91 16.48
CA VAL A 607 26.45 10.70 15.66
C VAL A 607 27.71 9.83 15.66
N GLU A 608 28.90 10.42 15.67
CA GLU A 608 30.19 9.71 15.79
C GLU A 608 30.29 8.91 17.09
N VAL A 609 29.92 9.51 18.22
CA VAL A 609 30.01 8.88 19.54
C VAL A 609 28.88 7.85 19.73
N TRP A 610 27.66 8.18 19.32
CA TRP A 610 26.49 7.30 19.49
C TRP A 610 26.44 6.11 18.54
N THR A 611 27.37 6.04 17.58
CA THR A 611 27.55 4.91 16.68
C THR A 611 28.92 4.24 16.84
N GLU A 612 29.63 4.56 17.93
CA GLU A 612 30.93 3.97 18.27
C GLU A 612 30.80 2.44 18.50
N GLY A 613 31.83 1.68 18.11
CA GLY A 613 31.87 0.22 18.25
C GLY A 613 31.45 -0.57 16.99
N ASP A 614 31.16 0.10 15.87
CA ASP A 614 31.03 -0.55 14.56
C ASP A 614 32.42 -0.81 13.96
N ASP A 615 32.97 -2.00 14.23
CA ASP A 615 34.27 -2.45 13.71
C ASP A 615 34.25 -2.75 12.20
N THR A 616 33.11 -2.55 11.51
CA THR A 616 32.96 -2.76 10.07
C THR A 616 32.77 -1.45 9.29
N PHE A 617 33.88 -0.80 8.93
CA PHE A 617 33.93 0.31 7.95
C PHE A 617 32.87 1.43 8.15
N GLY A 618 32.46 1.73 9.39
CA GLY A 618 31.51 2.81 9.70
C GLY A 618 30.12 2.67 9.06
N SER A 619 29.69 1.44 8.75
CA SER A 619 28.42 1.19 8.03
C SER A 619 27.20 1.72 8.78
N VAL A 620 27.13 1.52 10.11
CA VAL A 620 26.04 2.02 10.96
C VAL A 620 26.05 3.53 10.99
N GLN A 621 27.22 4.13 11.19
CA GLN A 621 27.39 5.58 11.21
C GLN A 621 26.93 6.23 9.89
N VAL A 622 27.33 5.65 8.75
CA VAL A 622 26.90 6.07 7.42
C VAL A 622 25.37 5.98 7.27
N GLU A 623 24.76 4.86 7.66
CA GLU A 623 23.32 4.66 7.52
C GLU A 623 22.50 5.55 8.46
N MET A 624 22.98 5.79 9.69
CA MET A 624 22.33 6.73 10.61
C MET A 624 22.42 8.16 10.10
N TYR A 625 23.60 8.60 9.63
CA TYR A 625 23.76 9.93 9.03
C TYR A 625 22.88 10.12 7.78
N LYS A 626 22.75 9.09 6.93
CA LYS A 626 21.76 9.10 5.84
C LYS A 626 20.34 9.18 6.35
N GLY A 627 20.01 8.49 7.44
CA GLY A 627 18.71 8.59 8.12
C GLY A 627 18.39 10.03 8.57
N LEU A 628 19.38 10.75 9.10
CA LEU A 628 19.24 12.18 9.44
C LEU A 628 18.96 13.02 8.19
N CYS A 629 19.71 12.81 7.11
CA CYS A 629 19.50 13.49 5.83
C CYS A 629 18.10 13.22 5.27
N ASP A 630 17.67 11.96 5.27
CA ASP A 630 16.34 11.53 4.82
C ASP A 630 15.23 12.21 5.64
N GLN A 631 15.40 12.26 6.97
CA GLN A 631 14.42 12.88 7.86
C GLN A 631 14.36 14.40 7.73
N TYR A 632 15.52 15.07 7.59
CA TYR A 632 15.57 16.50 7.26
C TYR A 632 14.82 16.81 5.96
N LEU A 633 15.01 15.99 4.92
CA LEU A 633 14.31 16.17 3.66
C LEU A 633 12.79 16.00 3.81
N LYS A 634 12.32 15.06 4.64
CA LYS A 634 10.89 14.92 4.95
C LYS A 634 10.34 16.20 5.57
N TYR A 635 11.03 16.76 6.57
CA TYR A 635 10.62 18.01 7.22
C TYR A 635 10.51 19.20 6.25
N ILE A 636 11.48 19.36 5.35
CA ILE A 636 11.39 20.38 4.31
C ILE A 636 10.20 20.11 3.37
N THR A 637 9.98 18.84 2.99
CA THR A 637 8.88 18.45 2.09
C THR A 637 7.52 18.77 2.70
N HIS A 638 7.32 18.49 3.99
CA HIS A 638 6.07 18.80 4.69
C HIS A 638 5.74 20.30 4.62
N VAL A 639 6.75 21.15 4.84
CA VAL A 639 6.56 22.60 4.79
C VAL A 639 6.32 23.10 3.36
N VAL A 640 7.06 22.60 2.37
CA VAL A 640 6.84 22.98 0.96
C VAL A 640 5.41 22.68 0.50
N ASN A 641 4.81 21.57 0.96
CA ASN A 641 3.44 21.20 0.58
C ASN A 641 2.35 22.15 1.13
N ASN A 642 2.69 23.03 2.09
CA ASN A 642 1.78 24.08 2.55
C ASN A 642 1.67 25.26 1.56
N VAL A 643 2.64 25.42 0.66
CA VAL A 643 2.65 26.50 -0.35
C VAL A 643 1.77 26.11 -1.53
N GLY A 644 0.71 26.89 -1.79
CA GLY A 644 -0.33 26.55 -2.76
C GLY A 644 -1.11 25.26 -2.42
N GLY A 645 -1.12 24.88 -1.12
CA GLY A 645 -1.83 23.71 -0.61
C GLY A 645 -3.34 23.97 -0.47
N ARG A 646 -4.14 22.89 -0.53
CA ARG A 646 -5.60 22.96 -0.50
C ARG A 646 -6.19 21.91 0.44
N PHE A 647 -6.92 22.37 1.44
CA PHE A 647 -7.63 21.53 2.38
C PHE A 647 -8.87 20.94 1.72
N THR A 648 -8.93 19.62 1.66
CA THR A 648 -10.07 18.88 1.13
C THR A 648 -10.86 18.21 2.23
N CYS A 649 -12.17 18.15 2.07
CA CYS A 649 -13.05 17.40 2.95
C CYS A 649 -14.02 16.59 2.12
N ASP A 650 -13.97 15.26 2.26
CA ASP A 650 -15.02 14.38 1.73
C ASP A 650 -16.31 14.67 2.52
N LYS A 651 -17.18 15.47 1.91
CA LYS A 651 -18.49 15.89 2.42
C LYS A 651 -19.58 15.34 1.51
N LEU A 652 -20.65 14.85 2.11
CA LEU A 652 -21.91 14.62 1.40
C LEU A 652 -22.50 15.96 0.97
N ARG A 653 -23.30 15.96 -0.09
CA ARG A 653 -24.02 17.18 -0.54
C ARG A 653 -24.88 17.79 0.58
N SER A 654 -25.44 16.96 1.45
CA SER A 654 -26.22 17.39 2.62
C SER A 654 -25.39 18.11 3.69
N GLU A 655 -24.06 17.99 3.66
CA GLU A 655 -23.11 18.63 4.60
C GLU A 655 -22.63 20.01 4.12
N GLY A 656 -23.18 20.52 3.00
CA GLY A 656 -22.90 21.87 2.48
C GLY A 656 -21.90 21.94 1.32
N SER A 657 -21.64 23.16 0.84
CA SER A 657 -20.61 23.47 -0.17
C SER A 657 -19.21 23.65 0.45
N GLY A 658 -18.18 23.85 -0.37
CA GLY A 658 -16.80 24.06 0.10
C GLY A 658 -16.04 22.76 0.35
N MET A 659 -15.88 21.95 -0.71
CA MET A 659 -15.07 20.73 -0.69
C MET A 659 -13.56 21.00 -0.64
N VAL A 660 -13.15 22.22 -1.01
CA VAL A 660 -11.75 22.62 -1.15
C VAL A 660 -11.59 24.03 -0.57
N VAL A 661 -10.67 24.21 0.38
CA VAL A 661 -10.33 25.49 1.01
C VAL A 661 -8.82 25.72 0.83
N PRO A 662 -8.38 26.81 0.18
CA PRO A 662 -6.96 27.14 0.06
C PRO A 662 -6.28 27.32 1.42
N ALA A 663 -4.99 27.01 1.52
CA ALA A 663 -4.18 27.40 2.67
C ALA A 663 -4.16 28.93 2.83
N SER A 664 -4.23 29.42 4.08
CA SER A 664 -4.29 30.86 4.33
C SER A 664 -3.00 31.56 3.89
N LYS A 665 -3.08 32.86 3.58
CA LYS A 665 -1.90 33.66 3.22
C LYS A 665 -0.84 33.63 4.31
N GLU A 666 -1.26 33.70 5.58
CA GLU A 666 -0.39 33.65 6.74
C GLU A 666 0.35 32.31 6.83
N GLN A 667 -0.37 31.19 6.65
CA GLN A 667 0.23 29.85 6.65
C GLN A 667 1.26 29.68 5.53
N GLN A 668 0.94 30.16 4.33
CA GLN A 668 1.86 30.10 3.19
C GLN A 668 3.11 30.97 3.40
N LYS A 669 2.97 32.16 4.00
CA LYS A 669 4.12 33.01 4.36
C LYS A 669 4.95 32.43 5.52
N GLU A 670 4.32 31.80 6.51
CA GLU A 670 5.01 31.07 7.57
C GLU A 670 5.86 29.93 6.98
N ALA A 671 5.30 29.18 6.02
CA ALA A 671 6.02 28.14 5.30
C ALA A 671 7.22 28.70 4.52
N LEU A 672 7.06 29.82 3.81
CA LEU A 672 8.17 30.47 3.11
C LEU A 672 9.26 30.96 4.07
N ALA A 673 8.90 31.56 5.19
CA ALA A 673 9.85 32.00 6.21
C ALA A 673 10.63 30.83 6.83
N PHE A 674 9.98 29.69 7.05
CA PHE A 674 10.65 28.47 7.47
C PHE A 674 11.64 27.97 6.42
N LEU A 675 11.25 27.94 5.14
CA LEU A 675 12.13 27.49 4.05
C LEU A 675 13.34 28.42 3.88
N ASP A 676 13.13 29.73 4.01
CA ASP A 676 14.23 30.71 4.00
C ASP A 676 15.24 30.39 5.10
N LYS A 677 14.76 30.24 6.33
CA LYS A 677 15.58 29.94 7.51
C LYS A 677 16.35 28.61 7.41
N HIS A 678 15.69 27.54 6.97
CA HIS A 678 16.23 26.17 7.14
C HIS A 678 16.66 25.47 5.85
N PHE A 679 16.32 25.99 4.68
CA PHE A 679 16.53 25.28 3.41
C PHE A 679 17.19 26.13 2.32
N PHE A 680 16.70 27.35 2.07
CA PHE A 680 17.30 28.23 1.05
C PHE A 680 18.74 28.62 1.41
N HIS A 681 19.10 28.55 2.69
CA HIS A 681 20.48 28.49 3.14
C HIS A 681 20.84 27.04 3.47
N ALA A 682 21.97 26.55 2.94
CA ALA A 682 22.39 25.18 3.17
C ALA A 682 22.63 24.94 4.68
N PRO A 683 22.11 23.85 5.27
CA PRO A 683 22.23 23.58 6.69
C PRO A 683 23.64 23.12 7.03
N GLU A 684 24.52 24.05 7.42
CA GLU A 684 25.94 23.76 7.68
C GLU A 684 26.13 22.66 8.75
N TRP A 685 25.28 22.63 9.77
CA TRP A 685 25.31 21.61 10.84
C TRP A 685 25.09 20.18 10.35
N LEU A 686 24.40 20.00 9.21
CA LEU A 686 24.12 18.68 8.62
C LEU A 686 25.22 18.27 7.65
N PHE A 687 25.93 19.24 7.06
CA PHE A 687 26.92 19.01 6.01
C PHE A 687 28.34 19.42 6.43
N GLU A 688 28.66 19.30 7.72
CA GLU A 688 30.03 19.45 8.21
C GLU A 688 30.95 18.42 7.56
N ASP A 689 32.22 18.79 7.30
CA ASP A 689 33.18 17.93 6.59
C ASP A 689 33.27 16.55 7.25
N ARG A 690 33.36 16.51 8.60
CA ARG A 690 33.37 15.26 9.39
C ARG A 690 32.21 14.31 9.05
N LEU A 691 31.00 14.84 8.81
CA LEU A 691 29.80 14.06 8.49
C LEU A 691 29.76 13.66 7.02
N THR A 692 30.09 14.60 6.14
CA THR A 692 30.04 14.35 4.69
C THR A 692 31.12 13.39 4.23
N ASP A 693 32.29 13.38 4.87
CA ASP A 693 33.40 12.49 4.57
C ASP A 693 33.04 11.03 4.86
N ILE A 694 32.36 10.76 5.99
CA ILE A 694 31.89 9.42 6.37
C ILE A 694 31.07 8.78 5.24
N ALA A 695 30.14 9.54 4.66
CA ALA A 695 29.26 9.04 3.59
C ALA A 695 29.76 9.33 2.16
N GLY A 696 30.94 9.95 2.00
CA GLY A 696 31.48 10.39 0.71
C GLY A 696 30.53 11.34 -0.04
N MET A 697 29.85 12.22 0.70
CA MET A 697 28.87 13.16 0.17
C MET A 697 29.53 14.48 -0.25
N ASN A 698 28.96 15.11 -1.28
CA ASN A 698 29.35 16.47 -1.66
C ASN A 698 28.15 17.41 -1.42
N LYS A 699 28.30 18.34 -0.46
CA LYS A 699 27.26 19.29 -0.04
C LYS A 699 26.59 19.99 -1.23
N VAL A 700 27.38 20.64 -2.09
CA VAL A 700 26.87 21.42 -3.23
C VAL A 700 26.07 20.54 -4.19
N ARG A 701 26.56 19.33 -4.48
CA ARG A 701 25.86 18.37 -5.35
C ARG A 701 24.55 17.89 -4.76
N VAL A 702 24.52 17.57 -3.46
CA VAL A 702 23.31 17.12 -2.76
C VAL A 702 22.29 18.26 -2.73
N MET A 703 22.70 19.46 -2.28
CA MET A 703 21.82 20.62 -2.23
C MET A 703 21.29 21.01 -3.61
N ARG A 704 22.09 20.94 -4.68
CA ARG A 704 21.61 21.13 -6.05
C ARG A 704 20.44 20.20 -6.39
N MET A 705 20.51 18.93 -6.02
CA MET A 705 19.43 17.97 -6.27
C MET A 705 18.17 18.33 -5.47
N LEU A 706 18.33 18.70 -4.20
CA LEU A 706 17.21 19.08 -3.34
C LEU A 706 16.55 20.38 -3.79
N TYR A 707 17.35 21.41 -4.12
CA TYR A 707 16.85 22.66 -4.70
C TYR A 707 16.10 22.43 -6.00
N GLY A 708 16.59 21.55 -6.88
CA GLY A 708 15.88 21.21 -8.11
C GLY A 708 14.48 20.65 -7.86
N MET A 709 14.34 19.77 -6.86
CA MET A 709 13.05 19.17 -6.49
C MET A 709 12.10 20.20 -5.86
N MET A 710 12.59 20.99 -4.90
CA MET A 710 11.74 21.93 -4.16
C MET A 710 11.39 23.17 -4.99
N CYS A 711 12.30 23.70 -5.81
CA CYS A 711 11.99 24.79 -6.74
C CYS A 711 10.96 24.36 -7.79
N GLU A 712 10.99 23.11 -8.27
CA GLU A 712 9.94 22.62 -9.18
C GLU A 712 8.56 22.62 -8.51
N LYS A 713 8.47 22.25 -7.23
CA LYS A 713 7.21 22.35 -6.46
C LYS A 713 6.77 23.80 -6.22
N LEU A 714 7.68 24.66 -5.74
CA LEU A 714 7.38 26.06 -5.40
C LEU A 714 6.97 26.88 -6.62
N VAL A 715 7.62 26.66 -7.78
CA VAL A 715 7.21 27.28 -9.05
C VAL A 715 5.91 26.63 -9.57
N GLY A 716 5.75 25.32 -9.41
CA GLY A 716 4.50 24.63 -9.76
C GLY A 716 3.28 25.17 -9.01
N ALA A 717 3.46 25.64 -7.77
CA ALA A 717 2.41 26.26 -6.97
C ALA A 717 1.87 27.58 -7.55
N PHE A 718 2.53 28.20 -8.55
CA PHE A 718 1.99 29.37 -9.23
C PHE A 718 0.59 29.14 -9.78
N LEU A 719 0.32 27.93 -10.28
CA LEU A 719 -1.00 27.59 -10.81
C LEU A 719 -2.05 27.54 -9.70
N SER A 720 -1.81 26.81 -8.61
CA SER A 720 -2.79 26.71 -7.53
C SER A 720 -3.02 28.04 -6.84
N ILE A 721 -1.97 28.82 -6.58
CA ILE A 721 -2.08 30.18 -6.00
C ILE A 721 -2.85 31.12 -6.94
N SER A 722 -2.65 31.02 -8.26
CA SER A 722 -3.42 31.81 -9.23
C SER A 722 -4.90 31.43 -9.26
N ASP A 723 -5.22 30.14 -9.19
CA ASP A 723 -6.59 29.64 -9.16
C ASP A 723 -7.29 30.03 -7.85
N ASP A 724 -6.55 30.11 -6.75
CA ASP A 724 -7.04 30.48 -5.42
C ASP A 724 -7.22 32.01 -5.26
N GLU A 725 -6.69 32.79 -6.21
CA GLU A 725 -6.81 34.26 -6.22
C GLU A 725 -8.28 34.65 -6.45
N GLY A 726 -8.91 35.23 -5.43
CA GLY A 726 -10.32 35.61 -5.45
C GLY A 726 -11.27 34.60 -4.80
N MET A 727 -10.76 33.48 -4.28
CA MET A 727 -11.56 32.57 -3.43
C MET A 727 -11.85 33.17 -2.04
N ALA A 728 -10.96 34.03 -1.54
CA ALA A 728 -11.14 34.80 -0.31
C ALA A 728 -10.54 36.21 -0.47
N GLU A 729 -10.97 37.16 0.38
CA GLU A 729 -10.50 38.55 0.35
C GLU A 729 -8.99 38.65 0.63
N ASP A 730 -8.50 37.87 1.60
CA ASP A 730 -7.08 37.80 2.01
C ASP A 730 -6.30 36.65 1.33
N SER A 731 -6.75 36.15 0.17
CA SER A 731 -5.98 35.15 -0.60
C SER A 731 -4.55 35.66 -0.89
N TYR A 732 -3.57 34.76 -0.84
CA TYR A 732 -2.19 35.09 -1.22
C TYR A 732 -2.13 35.32 -2.73
N ARG A 733 -1.91 36.56 -3.16
CA ARG A 733 -1.90 36.91 -4.58
C ARG A 733 -0.66 36.34 -5.27
N LEU A 734 -0.82 35.86 -6.50
CA LEU A 734 0.30 35.24 -7.24
C LEU A 734 1.50 36.17 -7.35
N ARG A 735 1.28 37.45 -7.71
CA ARG A 735 2.36 38.43 -7.83
C ARG A 735 3.12 38.63 -6.52
N GLU A 736 2.39 38.74 -5.41
CA GLU A 736 2.99 38.89 -4.07
C GLU A 736 3.82 37.67 -3.71
N TYR A 737 3.32 36.46 -3.97
CA TYR A 737 4.05 35.22 -3.76
C TYR A 737 5.34 35.14 -4.59
N MET A 738 5.27 35.47 -5.88
CA MET A 738 6.45 35.47 -6.76
C MET A 738 7.51 36.47 -6.27
N ASP A 739 7.09 37.65 -5.80
CA ASP A 739 7.99 38.68 -5.29
C ASP A 739 8.63 38.29 -3.95
N ASP A 740 7.86 37.70 -3.02
CA ASP A 740 8.36 37.19 -1.75
C ASP A 740 9.39 36.07 -1.99
N LEU A 741 9.06 35.10 -2.84
CA LEU A 741 9.95 33.99 -3.20
C LEU A 741 11.23 34.48 -3.89
N TYR A 742 11.11 35.44 -4.81
CA TYR A 742 12.26 36.07 -5.44
C TYR A 742 13.16 36.78 -4.43
N GLY A 743 12.58 37.53 -3.48
CA GLY A 743 13.32 38.24 -2.43
C GLY A 743 14.18 37.33 -1.56
N MET A 744 13.68 36.13 -1.25
CA MET A 744 14.39 35.10 -0.48
C MET A 744 15.49 34.40 -1.29
N ILE A 745 15.25 34.10 -2.57
CA ILE A 745 16.21 33.37 -3.41
C ILE A 745 17.34 34.28 -3.94
N PHE A 746 17.05 35.55 -4.22
CA PHE A 746 17.99 36.51 -4.82
C PHE A 746 18.46 37.60 -3.85
N THR A 747 18.42 37.34 -2.53
CA THR A 747 18.87 38.27 -1.50
C THR A 747 20.29 38.82 -1.76
N GLU A 748 21.19 38.02 -2.31
CA GLU A 748 22.55 38.44 -2.66
C GLU A 748 22.61 39.44 -3.82
N ALA A 749 21.74 39.29 -4.82
CA ALA A 749 21.64 40.23 -5.94
C ALA A 749 21.09 41.57 -5.45
N LEU A 750 20.07 41.52 -4.59
CA LEU A 750 19.41 42.70 -4.02
C LEU A 750 20.33 43.50 -3.09
N ASN A 751 21.20 42.80 -2.33
CA ASN A 751 22.09 43.42 -1.35
C ASN A 751 23.56 43.52 -1.80
N TYR A 752 23.86 43.15 -3.05
CA TYR A 752 25.22 43.16 -3.62
C TYR A 752 26.25 42.34 -2.81
N LYS A 753 25.82 41.21 -2.24
CA LYS A 753 26.67 40.31 -1.45
C LYS A 753 27.34 39.23 -2.34
N PRO A 754 28.49 38.66 -1.92
CA PRO A 754 29.05 37.48 -2.57
C PRO A 754 28.05 36.31 -2.56
N VAL A 755 28.04 35.51 -3.63
CA VAL A 755 27.17 34.32 -3.74
C VAL A 755 28.01 33.07 -3.56
N ASP A 756 27.71 32.26 -2.54
CA ASP A 756 28.37 30.98 -2.31
C ASP A 756 27.87 29.91 -3.30
N PRO A 757 28.59 28.76 -3.43
CA PRO A 757 28.23 27.73 -4.40
C PRO A 757 26.83 27.14 -4.25
N CYS A 758 26.31 26.94 -3.04
CA CYS A 758 24.96 26.38 -2.84
C CYS A 758 23.89 27.39 -3.26
N ARG A 759 24.07 28.66 -2.93
CA ARG A 759 23.16 29.73 -3.33
C ARG A 759 23.11 29.93 -4.85
N ARG A 760 24.24 29.77 -5.54
CA ARG A 760 24.26 29.75 -7.02
C ARG A 760 23.41 28.62 -7.59
N GLU A 761 23.47 27.44 -6.99
CA GLU A 761 22.65 26.30 -7.41
C GLU A 761 21.16 26.53 -7.13
N LEU A 762 20.78 27.06 -5.97
CA LEU A 762 19.39 27.44 -5.66
C LEU A 762 18.81 28.38 -6.73
N GLN A 763 19.51 29.50 -7.01
CA GLN A 763 19.10 30.49 -8.00
C GLN A 763 18.99 29.90 -9.42
N ARG A 764 19.93 29.02 -9.81
CA ARG A 764 19.86 28.29 -11.09
C ARG A 764 18.70 27.31 -11.15
N MET A 765 18.41 26.60 -10.06
CA MET A 765 17.31 25.64 -10.00
C MET A 765 15.95 26.35 -10.05
N TYR A 766 15.82 27.52 -9.42
CA TYR A 766 14.65 28.39 -9.57
C TYR A 766 14.42 28.81 -11.03
N LEU A 767 15.44 29.34 -11.71
CA LEU A 767 15.36 29.71 -13.13
C LEU A 767 15.03 28.51 -14.03
N GLY A 768 15.61 27.34 -13.74
CA GLY A 768 15.26 26.09 -14.40
C GLY A 768 13.79 25.69 -14.20
N GLY A 769 13.26 25.91 -13.00
CA GLY A 769 11.84 25.74 -12.67
C GLY A 769 10.95 26.66 -13.48
N LEU A 770 11.26 27.96 -13.55
CA LEU A 770 10.54 28.94 -14.37
C LEU A 770 10.49 28.52 -15.85
N LYS A 771 11.64 28.09 -16.41
CA LYS A 771 11.71 27.61 -17.79
C LYS A 771 10.80 26.40 -18.03
N LYS A 772 10.86 25.39 -17.14
CA LYS A 772 9.98 24.21 -17.23
C LYS A 772 8.51 24.58 -17.12
N ALA A 773 8.16 25.52 -16.25
CA ALA A 773 6.79 25.99 -16.11
C ALA A 773 6.29 26.57 -17.44
N MET A 774 7.07 27.45 -18.08
CA MET A 774 6.73 28.01 -19.39
C MET A 774 6.56 26.95 -20.49
N GLU A 775 7.37 25.89 -20.50
CA GLU A 775 7.25 24.79 -21.45
C GLU A 775 5.96 23.98 -21.26
N ARG A 776 5.47 23.85 -20.02
CA ARG A 776 4.19 23.18 -19.70
C ARG A 776 2.97 24.06 -19.97
N THR A 777 3.09 25.38 -19.81
CA THR A 777 1.95 26.31 -19.76
C THR A 777 1.70 27.14 -21.02
N PHE A 778 2.37 26.85 -22.15
CA PHE A 778 2.36 27.72 -23.34
C PHE A 778 1.00 27.88 -24.05
N VAL A 779 -0.08 27.19 -23.64
CA VAL A 779 -1.40 27.28 -24.30
C VAL A 779 -2.55 27.73 -23.37
N ASP A 780 -2.50 27.48 -22.06
CA ASP A 780 -3.73 27.55 -21.24
C ASP A 780 -3.80 28.70 -20.21
N TYR A 781 -2.70 29.42 -19.89
CA TYR A 781 -2.71 30.50 -18.86
C TYR A 781 -1.80 31.72 -19.22
N PRO A 782 -2.31 32.70 -20.01
CA PRO A 782 -1.51 33.85 -20.46
C PRO A 782 -0.98 34.75 -19.34
N ALA A 783 -1.76 34.98 -18.28
CA ALA A 783 -1.38 35.87 -17.18
C ALA A 783 -0.17 35.35 -16.38
N ILE A 784 -0.16 34.05 -16.04
CA ILE A 784 0.96 33.40 -15.36
C ILE A 784 2.21 33.48 -16.24
N THR A 785 2.05 33.25 -17.55
CA THR A 785 3.16 33.33 -18.51
C THR A 785 3.79 34.72 -18.54
N SER A 786 2.98 35.78 -18.60
CA SER A 786 3.47 37.16 -18.55
C SER A 786 4.21 37.48 -17.26
N LEU A 787 3.71 37.01 -16.11
CA LEU A 787 4.39 37.19 -14.81
C LEU A 787 5.73 36.45 -14.74
N ILE A 788 5.83 35.24 -15.30
CA ILE A 788 7.10 34.52 -15.37
C ILE A 788 8.12 35.28 -16.24
N PHE A 789 7.71 35.82 -17.39
CA PHE A 789 8.58 36.67 -18.21
C PHE A 789 9.05 37.91 -17.46
N GLU A 790 8.15 38.57 -16.73
CA GLU A 790 8.50 39.72 -15.89
C GLU A 790 9.53 39.36 -14.82
N GLN A 791 9.38 38.21 -14.15
CA GLN A 791 10.35 37.72 -13.18
C GLN A 791 11.72 37.43 -13.82
N GLN A 792 11.77 36.86 -15.02
CA GLN A 792 13.02 36.64 -15.74
C GLN A 792 13.74 37.95 -16.09
N GLU A 793 13.00 38.94 -16.57
CA GLU A 793 13.57 40.27 -16.86
C GLU A 793 14.04 40.99 -15.59
N ARG A 794 13.31 40.84 -14.47
CA ARG A 794 13.74 41.32 -13.16
C ARG A 794 15.07 40.69 -12.73
N VAL A 795 15.19 39.36 -12.84
CA VAL A 795 16.45 38.64 -12.53
C VAL A 795 17.60 39.19 -13.36
N LYS A 796 17.42 39.36 -14.67
CA LYS A 796 18.46 39.91 -15.56
C LYS A 796 18.87 41.33 -15.14
N ALA A 797 17.90 42.19 -14.83
CA ALA A 797 18.17 43.57 -14.42
C ALA A 797 18.96 43.63 -13.10
N ASP A 798 18.58 42.84 -12.10
CA ASP A 798 19.26 42.83 -10.80
C ASP A 798 20.62 42.13 -10.87
N ALA A 799 20.76 41.06 -11.67
CA ALA A 799 22.04 40.40 -11.93
C ALA A 799 23.05 41.34 -12.61
N ARG A 800 22.62 42.17 -13.58
CA ARG A 800 23.49 43.20 -14.18
C ARG A 800 24.05 44.16 -13.13
N LYS A 801 23.17 44.73 -12.30
CA LYS A 801 23.56 45.65 -11.22
C LYS A 801 24.50 44.97 -10.20
N ALA A 802 24.22 43.71 -9.85
CA ALA A 802 25.03 42.94 -8.93
C ALA A 802 26.42 42.59 -9.51
N ALA A 803 26.50 42.27 -10.81
CA ALA A 803 27.77 42.03 -11.50
C ALA A 803 28.68 43.27 -11.51
N GLU A 804 28.11 44.46 -11.73
CA GLU A 804 28.84 45.73 -11.74
C GLU A 804 29.40 46.09 -10.35
N LYS A 805 28.62 45.82 -9.29
CA LYS A 805 28.99 46.17 -7.91
C LYS A 805 29.84 45.10 -7.20
N SER A 806 29.85 43.86 -7.70
CA SER A 806 30.58 42.75 -7.09
C SER A 806 32.09 42.89 -7.27
N LYS A 807 32.83 42.86 -6.15
CA LYS A 807 34.30 42.80 -6.14
C LYS A 807 34.85 41.38 -6.22
N ASN A 808 34.01 40.35 -6.02
CA ASN A 808 34.42 38.95 -6.09
C ASN A 808 34.29 38.45 -7.54
N TYR A 809 35.41 38.00 -8.13
CA TYR A 809 35.48 37.55 -9.53
C TYR A 809 34.49 36.43 -9.85
N LEU A 810 34.42 35.39 -9.02
CA LEU A 810 33.53 34.25 -9.26
C LEU A 810 32.05 34.66 -9.15
N THR A 811 31.72 35.56 -8.23
CA THR A 811 30.37 36.11 -8.08
C THR A 811 30.01 36.99 -9.27
N GLN A 812 30.95 37.83 -9.75
CA GLN A 812 30.73 38.65 -10.94
C GLN A 812 30.54 37.78 -12.19
N ALA A 813 31.37 36.76 -12.39
CA ALA A 813 31.24 35.82 -13.51
C ALA A 813 29.91 35.06 -13.46
N TYR A 814 29.49 34.66 -12.26
CA TYR A 814 28.19 34.03 -12.05
C TYR A 814 27.03 34.95 -12.43
N TRP A 815 27.01 36.19 -11.93
CA TRP A 815 25.95 37.14 -12.27
C TRP A 815 25.89 37.44 -13.77
N LYS A 816 27.04 37.59 -14.43
CA LYS A 816 27.11 37.71 -15.90
C LYS A 816 26.47 36.51 -16.60
N SER A 817 26.72 35.28 -16.12
CA SER A 817 26.11 34.08 -16.69
C SER A 817 24.59 34.04 -16.58
N LEU A 818 23.99 34.67 -15.56
CA LEU A 818 22.53 34.77 -15.44
C LEU A 818 21.93 35.81 -16.39
N VAL A 819 22.70 36.82 -16.81
CA VAL A 819 22.25 37.82 -17.78
C VAL A 819 22.15 37.24 -19.19
N GLU A 820 22.96 36.23 -19.48
CA GLU A 820 23.00 35.52 -20.78
C GLU A 820 21.98 34.37 -20.88
N LEU A 821 21.36 34.01 -19.75
CA LEU A 821 20.32 32.97 -19.61
C LEU A 821 18.93 33.54 -19.92
#